data_AF-A0AA96WQK2-F1
#
_entry.id   AF-A0AA96WQK2-F1
#
_cell.length_a   1.000
_cell.length_b   1.000
_cell.length_c   1.000
_cell.angle_alpha   90.00
_cell.angle_beta   90.00
_cell.angle_gamma   90.00
#
_symmetry.space_group_name_H-M   'P 1'
#
loop_
_entity.id
_entity.type
_entity.pdbx_description
1 polymer ?
#
loop_
_entity_poly.entity_id
_entity_poly.type
_entity_poly.pdbx_seq_one_letter_code
_entity_poly.pdbx_strand_id
1 'polypeptide(L)'
;MWLYSLEHSLTQIEPNLTPLIAPKALEQLKAVSRFFPDALTDTYGFEYRLAPASSTVDFAIHIDKPEGAILAGYHPNQRLPEVFDRHPAWQQIQQFCAAWADPSALLHYHIADLWLEFDLERDQVDDLPVPGVLFRPEQSQPSLSTRYDWIWEQALPLLLNTALPDVVQAKLIECLTCLPAKTGVFQVGVMLSRSVQAVRLCLVGSPSQLIPYLATLGWQGDVAELEAIAHALMPYVDGIILSLDVGEHLYPRIGIEGIYLSRYLPCVNGQWRSLLNHLVQEGLCEAQTRDALLQYSGYSVGKAIHQRIYVRGLNHLKLLYQPGLPLAAKIYFGVMHKSTSCLVNPVHVPVASLNSENRISLHKKPRSLDSALSSAVSFLLAARDPQGWWADFRLAAGISDEWVTGYVGMMLSGVSDDRVPSVMQQSWKLLNIRTHRANQTWGYNRFPPGDADSTGWAIQLAATLEETESERIQQAVHSLLSHQRPDGGFSTYERAEPIRAFIHAPPEQTLEGWCGSHPCVSAAIATLPHGILPSTCRSRLHHYLQSTQSADGNWDAYWWQDPEYSTALAAAAIAVSQPDSPRITQAVNWGLNRLTDEGFIPTLDHPTGSPFATAWCLRLLLLQPENPAVQAAIVTVVDWLLDQQQPDGSWAASARLRVPYPDDQMPNQFDQWIYHGTVQGSLVFDHACIFTTATILQALAQFQLYSSKHLDGKSVQDELTTVLA
;
A
#
# COMPACT_ATOMS: atom_id res chain seq x y z
N MET A 1 24.85 22.82 10.56
CA MET A 1 24.82 23.37 9.19
C MET A 1 24.81 22.18 8.25
N TRP A 2 23.79 22.03 7.41
CA TRP A 2 23.64 20.90 6.49
C TRP A 2 24.58 21.01 5.29
N LEU A 3 24.92 19.86 4.69
CA LEU A 3 25.78 19.78 3.51
C LEU A 3 25.04 20.11 2.20
N TYR A 4 23.73 19.84 2.14
CA TYR A 4 22.91 20.02 0.94
C TYR A 4 21.59 20.71 1.28
N SER A 5 21.14 21.59 0.38
CA SER A 5 19.84 22.26 0.42
C SER A 5 18.89 21.67 -0.62
N LEU A 6 17.59 21.97 -0.50
CA LEU A 6 16.61 21.56 -1.52
C LEU A 6 16.92 22.13 -2.93
N GLU A 7 17.70 23.21 -3.03
CA GLU A 7 18.20 23.71 -4.33
C GLU A 7 19.00 22.64 -5.09
N HIS A 8 19.79 21.85 -4.37
CA HIS A 8 20.59 20.79 -4.97
C HIS A 8 19.69 19.72 -5.58
N SER A 9 18.62 19.35 -4.86
CA SER A 9 17.58 18.45 -5.36
C SER A 9 16.86 19.04 -6.58
N LEU A 10 16.46 20.32 -6.51
CA LEU A 10 15.80 21.03 -7.61
C LEU A 10 16.67 21.07 -8.88
N THR A 11 17.98 21.24 -8.72
CA THR A 11 18.94 21.23 -9.83
C THR A 11 18.99 19.87 -10.55
N GLN A 12 18.69 18.76 -9.88
CA GLN A 12 18.63 17.43 -10.53
C GLN A 12 17.42 17.29 -11.48
N ILE A 13 16.34 18.03 -11.25
CA ILE A 13 15.11 17.96 -12.06
C ILE A 13 14.89 19.19 -12.95
N GLU A 14 15.77 20.18 -12.86
CA GLU A 14 15.74 21.40 -13.67
C GLU A 14 15.59 21.15 -15.19
N PRO A 15 16.28 20.17 -15.82
CA PRO A 15 16.08 19.88 -17.25
C PRO A 15 14.64 19.50 -17.63
N ASN A 16 13.83 19.05 -16.66
CA ASN A 16 12.44 18.68 -16.86
C ASN A 16 11.48 19.83 -16.54
N LEU A 17 11.94 20.85 -15.81
CA LEU A 17 11.17 22.06 -15.50
C LEU A 17 11.32 23.12 -16.58
N THR A 18 12.49 23.26 -17.20
CA THR A 18 12.76 24.29 -18.21
C THR A 18 11.84 24.28 -19.44
N PRO A 19 11.25 23.15 -19.88
CA PRO A 19 10.24 23.18 -20.95
C PRO A 19 8.90 23.80 -20.52
N LEU A 20 8.64 23.85 -19.21
CA LEU A 20 7.37 24.27 -18.62
C LEU A 20 7.43 25.66 -17.99
N ILE A 21 8.53 26.02 -17.34
CA ILE A 21 8.64 27.23 -16.52
C ILE A 21 9.71 28.20 -17.05
N ALA A 22 9.46 29.49 -16.93
CA ALA A 22 10.39 30.53 -17.36
C ALA A 22 11.66 30.55 -16.48
N PRO A 23 12.82 30.96 -17.02
CA PRO A 23 14.07 31.04 -16.26
C PRO A 23 13.97 31.85 -14.95
N LYS A 24 13.25 32.98 -14.96
CA LYS A 24 13.01 33.79 -13.76
C LYS A 24 12.28 33.02 -12.65
N ALA A 25 11.26 32.23 -13.02
CA ALA A 25 10.53 31.41 -12.05
C ALA A 25 11.41 30.32 -11.45
N LEU A 26 12.27 29.69 -12.28
CA LEU A 26 13.25 28.72 -11.81
C LEU A 26 14.28 29.34 -10.85
N GLU A 27 14.74 30.57 -11.11
CA GLU A 27 15.61 31.31 -10.19
C GLU A 27 14.94 31.57 -8.84
N GLN A 28 13.65 31.94 -8.83
CA GLN A 28 12.88 32.13 -7.60
C GLN A 28 12.71 30.82 -6.82
N LEU A 29 12.41 29.70 -7.49
CA LEU A 29 12.35 28.37 -6.87
C LEU A 29 13.69 28.00 -6.21
N LYS A 30 14.81 28.27 -6.90
CA LYS A 30 16.16 28.04 -6.36
C LYS A 30 16.45 28.94 -5.14
N ALA A 31 16.06 30.21 -5.20
CA ALA A 31 16.27 31.13 -4.10
C ALA A 31 15.56 30.70 -2.80
N VAL A 32 14.30 30.27 -2.89
CA VAL A 32 13.56 29.76 -1.73
C VAL A 32 14.12 28.42 -1.24
N SER A 33 14.39 27.49 -2.15
CA SER A 33 14.89 26.15 -1.79
C SER A 33 16.29 26.14 -1.16
N ARG A 34 17.09 27.21 -1.32
CA ARG A 34 18.37 27.40 -0.62
C ARG A 34 18.25 27.48 0.90
N PHE A 35 17.14 27.99 1.41
CA PHE A 35 16.94 28.19 2.85
C PHE A 35 16.67 26.88 3.60
N PHE A 36 16.34 25.80 2.91
CA PHE A 36 15.87 24.56 3.51
C PHE A 36 16.87 23.41 3.30
N PRO A 37 17.10 22.57 4.32
CA PRO A 37 17.94 21.40 4.16
C PRO A 37 17.28 20.42 3.20
N ASP A 38 18.10 19.74 2.40
CA ASP A 38 17.64 18.66 1.53
C ASP A 38 16.96 17.51 2.30
N ALA A 39 17.33 17.31 3.57
CA ALA A 39 16.73 16.31 4.46
C ALA A 39 15.36 16.71 5.04
N LEU A 40 14.86 17.92 4.74
CA LEU A 40 13.57 18.40 5.26
C LEU A 40 12.39 17.62 4.69
N THR A 41 12.53 17.08 3.49
CA THR A 41 11.45 16.40 2.80
C THR A 41 11.97 15.37 1.80
N ASP A 42 11.15 14.38 1.50
CA ASP A 42 11.31 13.54 0.32
C ASP A 42 10.38 13.94 -0.84
N THR A 43 9.51 14.93 -0.62
CA THR A 43 8.42 15.30 -1.52
C THR A 43 8.21 16.82 -1.56
N TYR A 44 8.28 17.41 -2.75
CA TYR A 44 7.93 18.82 -2.95
C TYR A 44 7.21 19.02 -4.28
N GLY A 45 6.42 20.09 -4.33
CA GLY A 45 5.52 20.40 -5.42
C GLY A 45 5.66 21.82 -5.93
N PHE A 46 5.01 22.03 -7.07
CA PHE A 46 4.92 23.27 -7.79
C PHE A 46 3.45 23.52 -8.11
N GLU A 47 3.01 24.75 -7.93
CA GLU A 47 1.71 25.21 -8.37
C GLU A 47 1.91 26.13 -9.59
N TYR A 48 1.38 25.73 -10.74
CA TYR A 48 1.50 26.48 -11.99
C TYR A 48 0.15 27.01 -12.44
N ARG A 49 0.08 28.32 -12.66
CA ARG A 49 -1.13 29.01 -13.15
C ARG A 49 -1.25 28.79 -14.67
N LEU A 50 -2.35 28.21 -15.12
CA LEU A 50 -2.56 27.85 -16.54
C LEU A 50 -3.01 29.02 -17.43
N ALA A 51 -3.25 30.20 -16.85
CA ALA A 51 -3.73 31.37 -17.57
C ALA A 51 -2.73 31.85 -18.65
N PRO A 52 -3.18 32.25 -19.87
CA PRO A 52 -2.35 32.60 -21.05
C PRO A 52 -1.32 33.76 -20.95
N ALA A 53 -0.94 34.18 -19.75
CA ALA A 53 0.05 35.24 -19.54
C ALA A 53 0.83 35.10 -18.22
N SER A 54 0.60 34.02 -17.46
CA SER A 54 1.18 33.83 -16.13
C SER A 54 2.37 32.89 -16.20
N SER A 55 3.56 33.40 -15.87
CA SER A 55 4.79 32.61 -15.73
C SER A 55 5.12 32.28 -14.26
N THR A 56 4.19 32.55 -13.35
CA THR A 56 4.40 32.40 -11.91
C THR A 56 4.21 30.94 -11.49
N VAL A 57 5.16 30.48 -10.69
CA VAL A 57 5.20 29.11 -10.16
C VAL A 57 5.45 29.21 -8.67
N ASP A 58 4.49 28.76 -7.88
CA ASP A 58 4.61 28.76 -6.42
C ASP A 58 5.24 27.43 -5.96
N PHE A 59 5.88 27.43 -4.79
CA PHE A 59 6.63 26.29 -4.28
C PHE A 59 5.97 25.69 -3.05
N ALA A 60 5.87 24.37 -2.98
CA ALA A 60 5.25 23.69 -1.84
C ALA A 60 6.17 22.58 -1.31
N ILE A 61 6.38 22.53 0.00
CA ILE A 61 7.23 21.54 0.65
C ILE A 61 6.35 20.69 1.57
N HIS A 62 6.32 19.37 1.34
CA HIS A 62 5.66 18.42 2.23
C HIS A 62 6.54 18.13 3.44
N ILE A 63 5.95 18.05 4.62
CA ILE A 63 6.64 17.75 5.86
C ILE A 63 5.91 16.58 6.50
N ASP A 64 6.59 15.44 6.56
CA ASP A 64 6.16 14.30 7.36
C ASP A 64 6.47 14.52 8.83
N LYS A 65 5.78 13.77 9.68
CA LYS A 65 5.84 13.93 11.14
C LYS A 65 7.27 13.84 11.72
N PRO A 66 8.14 12.90 11.31
CA PRO A 66 9.52 12.84 11.81
C PRO A 66 10.33 14.11 11.49
N GLU A 67 10.15 14.66 10.29
CA GLU A 67 10.84 15.85 9.79
C GLU A 67 10.34 17.14 10.47
N GLY A 68 9.16 17.12 11.09
CA GLY A 68 8.66 18.20 11.94
C GLY A 68 9.64 18.61 13.05
N ALA A 69 10.46 17.68 13.55
CA ALA A 69 11.50 17.98 14.53
C ALA A 69 12.63 18.89 13.98
N ILE A 70 12.86 18.89 12.66
CA ILE A 70 13.81 19.79 12.00
C ILE A 70 13.26 21.22 12.03
N LEU A 71 11.97 21.39 11.73
CA LEU A 71 11.29 22.67 11.81
C LEU A 71 11.24 23.19 13.25
N ALA A 72 10.96 22.32 14.23
CA ALA A 72 10.98 22.67 15.65
C ALA A 72 12.37 23.03 16.19
N GLY A 73 13.44 22.66 15.48
CA GLY A 73 14.83 22.87 15.91
C GLY A 73 15.33 21.86 16.95
N TYR A 74 14.65 20.71 17.11
CA TYR A 74 15.01 19.65 18.06
C TYR A 74 15.74 18.47 17.41
N HIS A 75 15.78 18.41 16.08
CA HIS A 75 16.45 17.32 15.39
C HIS A 75 17.98 17.35 15.69
N PRO A 76 18.58 16.21 16.08
CA PRO A 76 19.95 16.18 16.64
C PRO A 76 21.03 16.64 15.66
N ASN A 77 20.79 16.44 14.36
CA ASN A 77 21.80 16.63 13.32
C ASN A 77 21.42 17.67 12.25
N GLN A 78 20.20 18.20 12.28
CA GLN A 78 19.64 19.08 11.24
C GLN A 78 18.88 20.21 11.92
N ARG A 79 19.10 21.46 11.49
CA ARG A 79 18.42 22.62 12.06
C ARG A 79 18.45 23.77 11.07
N LEU A 80 17.32 24.47 10.93
CA LEU A 80 17.20 25.68 10.12
C LEU A 80 18.26 26.73 10.49
N PRO A 81 18.67 27.63 9.58
CA PRO A 81 19.68 28.65 9.86
C PRO A 81 19.15 29.66 10.88
N GLU A 82 20.04 30.28 11.65
CA GLU A 82 19.70 31.17 12.77
C GLU A 82 18.80 32.36 12.40
N VAL A 83 18.75 32.75 11.12
CA VAL A 83 17.85 33.81 10.63
C VAL A 83 16.37 33.48 10.90
N PHE A 84 16.00 32.20 10.91
CA PHE A 84 14.64 31.74 11.20
C PHE A 84 14.25 32.00 12.65
N ASP A 85 15.18 31.82 13.59
CA ASP A 85 14.94 32.05 15.03
C ASP A 85 14.62 33.51 15.35
N ARG A 86 14.97 34.44 14.45
CA ARG A 86 14.73 35.88 14.60
C ARG A 86 13.48 36.37 13.87
N HIS A 87 12.87 35.52 13.03
CA HIS A 87 11.74 35.92 12.21
C HIS A 87 10.41 35.55 12.88
N PRO A 88 9.50 36.50 13.17
CA PRO A 88 8.29 36.24 13.97
C PRO A 88 7.41 35.11 13.43
N ALA A 89 7.15 35.08 12.12
CA ALA A 89 6.34 34.01 11.51
C ALA A 89 7.01 32.63 11.62
N TRP A 90 8.35 32.57 11.62
CA TRP A 90 9.06 31.29 11.74
C TRP A 90 9.15 30.83 13.19
N GLN A 91 9.19 31.75 14.17
CA GLN A 91 9.02 31.41 15.58
C GLN A 91 7.65 30.76 15.83
N GLN A 92 6.58 31.24 15.18
CA GLN A 92 5.25 30.62 15.24
C GLN A 92 5.26 29.19 14.67
N ILE A 93 5.84 29.02 13.48
CA ILE A 93 5.99 27.70 12.85
C ILE A 93 6.82 26.76 13.75
N GLN A 94 7.92 27.23 14.32
CA GLN A 94 8.76 26.47 15.24
C GLN A 94 7.99 26.01 16.48
N GLN A 95 7.18 26.89 17.09
CA GLN A 95 6.35 26.55 18.25
C GLN A 95 5.25 25.53 17.90
N PHE A 96 4.58 25.72 16.76
CA PHE A 96 3.59 24.78 16.25
C PHE A 96 4.21 23.40 16.00
N CYS A 97 5.34 23.33 15.30
CA CYS A 97 6.05 22.09 15.02
C CYS A 97 6.63 21.45 16.30
N ALA A 98 7.02 22.23 17.30
CA ALA A 98 7.44 21.70 18.60
C ALA A 98 6.28 20.97 19.30
N ALA A 99 5.09 21.56 19.33
CA ALA A 99 3.89 20.91 19.87
C ALA A 99 3.44 19.70 19.02
N TRP A 100 3.62 19.73 17.70
CA TRP A 100 3.31 18.59 16.84
C TRP A 100 4.31 17.42 17.02
N ALA A 101 5.59 17.72 17.22
CA ALA A 101 6.63 16.73 17.44
C ALA A 101 6.59 16.10 18.84
N ASP A 102 6.02 16.79 19.84
CA ASP A 102 5.92 16.33 21.23
C ASP A 102 4.82 15.25 21.39
N PRO A 103 5.17 13.99 21.71
CA PRO A 103 4.20 12.91 21.90
C PRO A 103 3.19 13.15 23.04
N SER A 104 3.43 14.10 23.94
CA SER A 104 2.51 14.44 25.02
C SER A 104 1.44 15.46 24.62
N ALA A 105 1.60 16.14 23.49
CA ALA A 105 0.70 17.18 23.01
C ALA A 105 -0.40 16.62 22.10
N LEU A 106 -1.57 17.27 22.09
CA LEU A 106 -2.72 16.83 21.29
C LEU A 106 -2.47 16.93 19.78
N LEU A 107 -1.73 17.95 19.34
CA LEU A 107 -1.37 18.13 17.93
C LEU A 107 -0.64 16.90 17.37
N HIS A 108 0.16 16.22 18.18
CA HIS A 108 0.83 14.99 17.79
C HIS A 108 -0.17 13.93 17.29
N TYR A 109 -1.31 13.75 17.94
CA TYR A 109 -2.26 12.69 17.59
C TYR A 109 -3.25 13.11 16.51
N HIS A 110 -3.44 14.42 16.32
CA HIS A 110 -4.48 14.95 15.45
C HIS A 110 -3.99 15.49 14.11
N ILE A 111 -2.67 15.59 13.89
CA ILE A 111 -2.10 16.06 12.62
C ILE A 111 -1.24 14.96 12.00
N ALA A 112 -1.57 14.58 10.77
CA ALA A 112 -0.86 13.56 10.00
C ALA A 112 0.41 14.12 9.34
N ASP A 113 0.27 15.25 8.63
CA ASP A 113 1.35 15.93 7.88
C ASP A 113 1.06 17.42 7.70
N LEU A 114 2.04 18.12 7.14
CA LEU A 114 2.02 19.55 6.90
C LEU A 114 2.59 19.90 5.51
N TRP A 115 2.05 20.96 4.90
CA TRP A 115 2.58 21.61 3.70
C TRP A 115 2.97 23.06 4.01
N LEU A 116 4.16 23.45 3.58
CA LEU A 116 4.63 24.83 3.53
C LEU A 116 4.49 25.34 2.11
N GLU A 117 3.59 26.30 1.87
CA GLU A 117 3.31 26.89 0.55
C GLU A 117 3.89 28.29 0.42
N PHE A 118 4.74 28.53 -0.58
CA PHE A 118 5.44 29.79 -0.81
C PHE A 118 4.94 30.46 -2.09
N ASP A 119 4.30 31.61 -1.94
CA ASP A 119 3.89 32.47 -3.07
C ASP A 119 5.11 33.21 -3.65
N LEU A 120 5.48 32.92 -4.90
CA LEU A 120 6.68 33.47 -5.55
C LEU A 120 6.36 34.63 -6.52
N GLU A 121 5.17 35.22 -6.44
CA GLU A 121 4.81 36.41 -7.23
C GLU A 121 5.63 37.67 -6.87
N ARG A 122 6.41 37.66 -5.79
CA ARG A 122 7.17 38.83 -5.31
C ARG A 122 8.57 38.89 -5.93
N ASP A 123 8.98 40.08 -6.37
CA ASP A 123 10.33 40.38 -6.89
C ASP A 123 11.42 40.39 -5.79
N GLN A 124 11.11 39.99 -4.56
CA GLN A 124 12.07 39.94 -3.44
C GLN A 124 12.65 38.54 -3.29
N VAL A 125 13.89 38.39 -3.74
CA VAL A 125 14.63 37.11 -3.77
C VAL A 125 15.55 36.96 -2.54
N ASP A 126 15.81 38.05 -1.81
CA ASP A 126 16.83 38.13 -0.75
C ASP A 126 16.30 38.11 0.68
N ASP A 127 14.98 38.12 0.89
CA ASP A 127 14.36 38.04 2.22
C ASP A 127 13.98 36.59 2.57
N LEU A 128 13.96 36.28 3.88
CA LEU A 128 13.54 34.97 4.37
C LEU A 128 12.07 34.71 3.98
N PRO A 129 11.76 33.66 3.19
CA PRO A 129 10.42 33.46 2.68
C PRO A 129 9.47 33.00 3.80
N VAL A 130 8.26 33.55 3.82
CA VAL A 130 7.21 33.22 4.79
C VAL A 130 6.16 32.35 4.10
N PRO A 131 5.92 31.10 4.55
CA PRO A 131 4.97 30.21 3.92
C PRO A 131 3.54 30.40 4.43
N GLY A 132 2.56 30.02 3.63
CA GLY A 132 1.30 29.48 4.14
C GLY A 132 1.54 28.10 4.73
N VAL A 133 0.85 27.79 5.81
CA VAL A 133 0.99 26.51 6.52
C VAL A 133 -0.35 25.80 6.46
N LEU A 134 -0.38 24.62 5.84
CA LEU A 134 -1.55 23.76 5.74
C LEU A 134 -1.25 22.45 6.45
N PHE A 135 -2.12 22.01 7.36
CA PHE A 135 -1.97 20.74 8.05
C PHE A 135 -3.17 19.83 7.78
N ARG A 136 -2.92 18.53 7.69
CA ARG A 136 -3.95 17.51 7.47
C ARG A 136 -4.38 16.90 8.81
N PRO A 137 -5.68 17.02 9.19
CA PRO A 137 -6.22 16.26 10.32
C PRO A 137 -6.02 14.75 10.14
N GLU A 138 -5.54 14.08 11.18
CA GLU A 138 -5.43 12.62 11.24
C GLU A 138 -6.84 11.99 11.25
N GLN A 139 -7.05 11.00 10.39
CA GLN A 139 -8.34 10.30 10.30
C GLN A 139 -8.30 9.06 11.19
N SER A 140 -8.27 9.24 12.51
CA SER A 140 -8.22 8.14 13.48
C SER A 140 -9.59 7.80 14.09
N GLN A 141 -9.98 6.54 13.90
CA GLN A 141 -11.05 5.73 14.50
C GLN A 141 -12.53 6.18 14.35
N PRO A 142 -13.41 5.38 13.72
CA PRO A 142 -14.86 5.65 13.59
C PRO A 142 -15.66 5.58 14.92
N SER A 143 -14.99 5.46 16.07
CA SER A 143 -15.59 5.38 17.41
C SER A 143 -15.65 6.73 18.15
N LEU A 144 -14.91 7.74 17.70
CA LEU A 144 -15.02 9.10 18.21
C LEU A 144 -15.84 9.91 17.21
N SER A 145 -16.91 10.57 17.67
CA SER A 145 -17.49 11.68 16.92
C SER A 145 -16.35 12.61 16.53
N THR A 146 -16.07 12.81 15.24
CA THR A 146 -14.92 13.61 14.78
C THR A 146 -15.01 15.00 15.40
N ARG A 147 -14.23 15.26 16.45
CA ARG A 147 -14.18 16.56 17.09
C ARG A 147 -12.99 17.32 16.52
N TYR A 148 -13.26 18.53 16.04
CA TYR A 148 -12.28 19.44 15.47
C TYR A 148 -11.92 20.58 16.43
N ASP A 149 -12.30 20.47 17.70
CA ASP A 149 -12.10 21.48 18.75
C ASP A 149 -10.64 21.88 18.92
N TRP A 150 -9.73 20.90 18.87
CA TRP A 150 -8.29 21.13 18.92
C TRP A 150 -7.77 22.08 17.81
N ILE A 151 -8.48 22.23 16.69
CA ILE A 151 -8.09 23.11 15.59
C ILE A 151 -8.12 24.57 16.05
N TRP A 152 -9.24 25.02 16.60
CA TRP A 152 -9.39 26.41 17.04
C TRP A 152 -8.90 26.64 18.48
N GLU A 153 -8.85 25.60 19.32
CA GLU A 153 -8.40 25.73 20.71
C GLU A 153 -6.88 25.70 20.85
N GLN A 154 -6.15 25.01 19.95
CA GLN A 154 -4.71 24.80 20.10
C GLN A 154 -3.93 25.05 18.81
N ALA A 155 -4.29 24.40 17.71
CA ALA A 155 -3.50 24.43 16.47
C ALA A 155 -3.38 25.86 15.90
N LEU A 156 -4.51 26.54 15.70
CA LEU A 156 -4.52 27.90 15.15
C LEU A 156 -3.94 28.94 16.12
N PRO A 157 -4.26 28.92 17.43
CA PRO A 157 -3.62 29.84 18.38
C PRO A 157 -2.09 29.73 18.43
N LEU A 158 -1.53 28.51 18.36
CA LEU A 158 -0.08 28.32 18.29
C LEU A 158 0.51 28.89 16.99
N LEU A 159 -0.14 28.61 15.86
CA LEU A 159 0.35 29.01 14.54
C LEU A 159 0.23 30.52 14.26
N LEU A 160 -0.76 31.17 14.87
CA LEU A 160 -0.96 32.63 14.76
C LEU A 160 -0.30 33.41 15.90
N ASN A 161 0.12 32.73 16.97
CA ASN A 161 0.55 33.32 18.25
C ASN A 161 -0.49 34.32 18.83
N THR A 162 -1.77 34.06 18.57
CA THR A 162 -2.93 34.77 19.11
C THR A 162 -4.16 33.92 18.88
N ALA A 163 -5.19 34.07 19.72
CA ALA A 163 -6.50 33.52 19.43
C ALA A 163 -7.06 34.14 18.13
N LEU A 164 -7.89 33.38 17.43
CA LEU A 164 -8.70 33.91 16.33
C LEU A 164 -9.66 34.99 16.88
N PRO A 165 -10.02 36.00 16.08
CA PRO A 165 -11.12 36.89 16.43
C PRO A 165 -12.41 36.08 16.66
N ASP A 166 -13.18 36.38 17.71
CA ASP A 166 -14.37 35.61 18.12
C ASP A 166 -15.34 35.35 16.97
N VAL A 167 -15.53 36.34 16.09
CA VAL A 167 -16.40 36.25 14.91
C VAL A 167 -15.88 35.25 13.86
N VAL A 168 -14.57 35.18 13.64
CA VAL A 168 -13.93 34.23 12.72
C VAL A 168 -13.96 32.83 13.33
N GLN A 169 -13.66 32.71 14.62
CA GLN A 169 -13.72 31.44 15.34
C GLN A 169 -15.15 30.88 15.35
N ALA A 170 -16.16 31.71 15.62
CA ALA A 170 -17.56 31.31 15.56
C ALA A 170 -17.93 30.80 14.17
N LYS A 171 -17.49 31.49 13.10
CA LYS A 171 -17.76 31.05 11.73
C LYS A 171 -17.04 29.75 11.38
N LEU A 172 -15.81 29.56 11.86
CA LEU A 172 -15.05 28.31 11.70
C LEU A 172 -15.74 27.14 12.42
N ILE A 173 -16.21 27.35 13.65
CA ILE A 173 -16.96 26.35 14.41
C ILE A 173 -18.26 26.00 13.67
N GLU A 174 -19.01 27.00 13.18
CA GLU A 174 -20.21 26.77 12.37
C GLU A 174 -19.90 25.89 11.14
N CYS A 175 -18.82 26.19 10.41
CA CYS A 175 -18.39 25.36 9.28
C CYS A 175 -18.15 23.90 9.72
N LEU A 176 -17.33 23.68 10.75
CA LEU A 176 -16.91 22.34 11.15
C LEU A 176 -18.04 21.52 11.80
N THR A 177 -18.99 22.18 12.48
CA THR A 177 -20.14 21.53 13.14
C THR A 177 -21.29 21.24 12.19
N CYS A 178 -21.46 22.04 11.14
CA CYS A 178 -22.50 21.88 10.12
C CYS A 178 -22.07 21.03 8.91
N LEU A 179 -20.89 20.39 8.96
CA LEU A 179 -20.41 19.54 7.86
C LEU A 179 -21.46 18.46 7.49
N PRO A 180 -21.81 18.32 6.20
CA PRO A 180 -22.74 17.28 5.78
C PRO A 180 -22.22 15.88 6.10
N ALA A 181 -23.14 14.95 6.36
CA ALA A 181 -22.79 13.54 6.56
C ALA A 181 -21.99 12.99 5.37
N LYS A 182 -20.93 12.22 5.65
CA LYS A 182 -19.98 11.66 4.65
C LYS A 182 -19.06 12.68 3.96
N THR A 183 -18.90 13.87 4.52
CA THR A 183 -17.83 14.82 4.15
C THR A 183 -16.75 14.83 5.23
N GLY A 184 -15.57 15.37 4.91
CA GLY A 184 -14.46 15.46 5.84
C GLY A 184 -13.59 16.68 5.59
N VAL A 185 -12.74 17.01 6.57
CA VAL A 185 -11.72 18.04 6.42
C VAL A 185 -10.46 17.38 5.87
N PHE A 186 -10.08 17.75 4.65
CA PHE A 186 -8.85 17.28 4.03
C PHE A 186 -7.64 18.03 4.58
N GLN A 187 -7.71 19.36 4.62
CA GLN A 187 -6.64 20.22 5.14
C GLN A 187 -7.20 21.50 5.76
N VAL A 188 -6.47 22.05 6.72
CA VAL A 188 -6.72 23.37 7.30
C VAL A 188 -5.47 24.22 7.14
N GLY A 189 -5.62 25.48 6.72
CA GLY A 189 -4.50 26.32 6.36
C GLY A 189 -4.59 27.77 6.83
N VAL A 190 -3.45 28.40 7.03
CA VAL A 190 -3.32 29.84 7.24
C VAL A 190 -2.20 30.40 6.37
N MET A 191 -2.43 31.58 5.78
CA MET A 191 -1.48 32.22 4.87
C MET A 191 -0.69 33.30 5.61
N LEU A 192 0.45 32.94 6.22
CA LEU A 192 1.23 33.88 7.07
C LEU A 192 1.90 35.01 6.26
N SER A 193 2.01 34.86 4.94
CA SER A 193 2.62 35.85 4.04
C SER A 193 1.68 36.99 3.61
N ARG A 194 0.37 36.90 3.90
CA ARG A 194 -0.66 37.82 3.39
C ARG A 194 -1.37 38.55 4.53
N SER A 195 -1.87 39.76 4.26
CA SER A 195 -2.58 40.61 5.23
C SER A 195 -4.06 40.23 5.45
N VAL A 196 -4.44 38.96 5.30
CA VAL A 196 -5.84 38.50 5.36
C VAL A 196 -5.95 37.36 6.37
N GLN A 197 -6.63 37.63 7.48
CA GLN A 197 -6.75 36.72 8.64
C GLN A 197 -7.89 35.70 8.47
N ALA A 198 -7.92 35.01 7.33
CA ALA A 198 -8.86 33.92 7.09
C ALA A 198 -8.21 32.56 7.34
N VAL A 199 -9.02 31.59 7.76
CA VAL A 199 -8.62 30.18 7.87
C VAL A 199 -9.10 29.47 6.60
N ARG A 200 -8.18 28.84 5.87
CA ARG A 200 -8.54 28.01 4.73
C ARG A 200 -9.02 26.64 5.21
N LEU A 201 -10.17 26.21 4.71
CA LEU A 201 -10.65 24.84 4.84
C LEU A 201 -10.68 24.19 3.47
N CYS A 202 -10.02 23.04 3.34
CA CYS A 202 -10.14 22.15 2.20
C CYS A 202 -11.05 20.98 2.61
N LEU A 203 -12.23 20.90 2.01
CA LEU A 203 -13.26 19.92 2.35
C LEU A 203 -13.35 18.84 1.27
N VAL A 204 -13.36 17.58 1.67
CA VAL A 204 -13.52 16.43 0.77
C VAL A 204 -14.92 15.83 0.91
N GLY A 205 -15.55 15.49 -0.22
CA GLY A 205 -16.90 14.95 -0.25
C GLY A 205 -17.53 15.02 -1.64
N SER A 206 -18.78 14.57 -1.76
CA SER A 206 -19.51 14.71 -3.02
C SER A 206 -19.88 16.17 -3.30
N PRO A 207 -19.73 16.67 -4.55
CA PRO A 207 -20.21 18.00 -4.93
C PRO A 207 -21.68 18.24 -4.58
N SER A 208 -22.52 17.21 -4.75
CA SER A 208 -23.95 17.23 -4.41
C SER A 208 -24.25 17.50 -2.93
N GLN A 209 -23.26 17.32 -2.05
CA GLN A 209 -23.37 17.58 -0.62
C GLN A 209 -22.67 18.88 -0.23
N LEU A 210 -21.45 19.10 -0.74
CA LEU A 210 -20.62 20.24 -0.36
C LEU A 210 -21.13 21.57 -0.94
N ILE A 211 -21.64 21.57 -2.18
CA ILE A 211 -22.08 22.80 -2.84
C ILE A 211 -23.36 23.38 -2.21
N PRO A 212 -24.43 22.60 -1.97
CA PRO A 212 -25.59 23.10 -1.23
C PRO A 212 -25.24 23.56 0.19
N TYR A 213 -24.27 22.91 0.82
CA TYR A 213 -23.78 23.27 2.15
C TYR A 213 -23.18 24.68 2.19
N LEU A 214 -22.49 25.15 1.14
CA LEU A 214 -21.99 26.54 1.08
C LEU A 214 -23.13 27.56 1.23
N ALA A 215 -24.28 27.31 0.62
CA ALA A 215 -25.46 28.17 0.75
C ALA A 215 -26.02 28.16 2.18
N THR A 216 -26.01 27.01 2.87
CA THR A 216 -26.44 26.92 4.28
C THR A 216 -25.56 27.76 5.21
N LEU A 217 -24.29 27.95 4.85
CA LEU A 217 -23.35 28.81 5.57
C LEU A 217 -23.40 30.27 5.12
N GLY A 218 -24.32 30.65 4.22
CA GLY A 218 -24.47 32.03 3.75
C GLY A 218 -23.40 32.50 2.76
N TRP A 219 -22.75 31.58 2.03
CA TRP A 219 -21.90 31.95 0.91
C TRP A 219 -22.72 32.69 -0.16
N GLN A 220 -22.19 33.82 -0.65
CA GLN A 220 -22.91 34.77 -1.52
C GLN A 220 -22.66 34.54 -3.02
N GLY A 221 -21.99 33.44 -3.41
CA GLY A 221 -21.73 33.12 -4.81
C GLY A 221 -22.87 32.40 -5.51
N ASP A 222 -22.74 32.19 -6.82
CA ASP A 222 -23.72 31.45 -7.61
C ASP A 222 -23.51 29.94 -7.45
N VAL A 223 -24.43 29.30 -6.71
CA VAL A 223 -24.41 27.88 -6.41
C VAL A 223 -24.63 27.05 -7.68
N ALA A 224 -25.50 27.49 -8.58
CA ALA A 224 -25.83 26.76 -9.80
C ALA A 224 -24.65 26.79 -10.78
N GLU A 225 -23.97 27.93 -10.88
CA GLU A 225 -22.74 28.05 -11.67
C GLU A 225 -21.61 27.17 -11.10
N LEU A 226 -21.40 27.21 -9.78
CA LEU A 226 -20.40 26.37 -9.11
C LEU A 226 -20.69 24.87 -9.32
N GLU A 227 -21.96 24.47 -9.23
CA GLU A 227 -22.41 23.10 -9.48
C GLU A 227 -22.14 22.68 -10.93
N ALA A 228 -22.43 23.53 -11.91
CA ALA A 228 -22.14 23.27 -13.31
C ALA A 228 -20.65 23.07 -13.57
N ILE A 229 -19.79 23.90 -12.97
CA ILE A 229 -18.33 23.78 -13.09
C ILE A 229 -17.83 22.47 -12.47
N ALA A 230 -18.30 22.12 -11.27
CA ALA A 230 -17.93 20.85 -10.63
C ALA A 230 -18.37 19.64 -11.47
N HIS A 231 -19.60 19.65 -12.00
CA HIS A 231 -20.11 18.58 -12.86
C HIS A 231 -19.34 18.44 -14.17
N ALA A 232 -18.89 19.54 -14.77
CA ALA A 232 -18.07 19.51 -15.99
C ALA A 232 -16.70 18.84 -15.74
N LEU A 233 -16.16 18.96 -14.52
CA LEU A 233 -14.87 18.37 -14.16
C LEU A 233 -14.94 16.86 -13.82
N MET A 234 -16.07 16.40 -13.25
CA MET A 234 -16.26 15.03 -12.76
C MET A 234 -15.92 13.89 -13.75
N PRO A 235 -16.16 13.99 -15.07
CA PRO A 235 -15.80 12.92 -16.02
C PRO A 235 -14.29 12.65 -16.12
N TYR A 236 -13.46 13.58 -15.63
CA TYR A 236 -12.01 13.55 -15.83
C TYR A 236 -11.22 13.24 -14.55
N VAL A 237 -11.88 13.17 -13.39
CA VAL A 237 -11.26 13.07 -12.06
C VAL A 237 -12.02 12.08 -11.19
N ASP A 238 -11.37 11.52 -10.16
CA ASP A 238 -11.99 10.52 -9.29
C ASP A 238 -12.77 11.16 -8.12
N GLY A 239 -12.49 12.43 -7.82
CA GLY A 239 -13.15 13.17 -6.74
C GLY A 239 -12.88 14.67 -6.79
N ILE A 240 -13.57 15.39 -5.91
CA ILE A 240 -13.44 16.84 -5.76
C ILE A 240 -13.17 17.21 -4.30
N ILE A 241 -12.30 18.20 -4.11
CA ILE A 241 -12.10 18.92 -2.85
C ILE A 241 -12.50 20.39 -3.04
N LEU A 242 -13.23 20.96 -2.09
CA LEU A 242 -13.54 22.39 -2.08
C LEU A 242 -12.64 23.13 -1.11
N SER A 243 -11.88 24.09 -1.63
CA SER A 243 -11.10 25.07 -0.87
C SER A 243 -11.92 26.33 -0.62
N LEU A 244 -12.15 26.69 0.64
CA LEU A 244 -12.83 27.93 1.04
C LEU A 244 -12.04 28.70 2.09
N ASP A 245 -12.18 30.03 2.08
CA ASP A 245 -11.57 30.92 3.07
C ASP A 245 -12.62 31.40 4.07
N VAL A 246 -12.39 31.10 5.34
CA VAL A 246 -13.28 31.42 6.47
C VAL A 246 -12.77 32.68 7.19
N GLY A 247 -13.46 33.79 7.01
CA GLY A 247 -13.32 35.00 7.83
C GLY A 247 -14.56 35.22 8.71
N GLU A 248 -14.94 36.49 8.94
CA GLU A 248 -16.24 36.82 9.57
C GLU A 248 -17.42 36.27 8.74
N HIS A 249 -17.20 36.16 7.44
CA HIS A 249 -18.06 35.50 6.47
C HIS A 249 -17.21 34.57 5.59
N LEU A 250 -17.86 33.64 4.88
CA LEU A 250 -17.18 32.90 3.82
C LEU A 250 -16.81 33.84 2.69
N TYR A 251 -15.54 33.85 2.29
CA TYR A 251 -15.11 34.72 1.22
C TYR A 251 -15.63 34.24 -0.14
N PRO A 252 -15.82 35.14 -1.13
CA PRO A 252 -16.52 34.78 -2.36
C PRO A 252 -15.82 33.74 -3.23
N ARG A 253 -14.49 33.61 -3.11
CA ARG A 253 -13.70 32.72 -3.95
C ARG A 253 -13.75 31.28 -3.43
N ILE A 254 -14.03 30.33 -4.32
CA ILE A 254 -14.00 28.89 -4.05
C ILE A 254 -13.00 28.22 -4.98
N GLY A 255 -12.13 27.38 -4.41
CA GLY A 255 -11.28 26.48 -5.19
C GLY A 255 -11.97 25.13 -5.35
N ILE A 256 -12.02 24.61 -6.57
CA ILE A 256 -12.52 23.27 -6.90
C ILE A 256 -11.33 22.44 -7.34
N GLU A 257 -10.91 21.50 -6.51
CA GLU A 257 -9.75 20.65 -6.76
C GLU A 257 -10.18 19.30 -7.28
N GLY A 258 -9.84 19.00 -8.54
CA GLY A 258 -10.05 17.70 -9.16
C GLY A 258 -8.90 16.76 -8.81
N ILE A 259 -9.20 15.69 -8.07
CA ILE A 259 -8.22 14.75 -7.52
C ILE A 259 -8.34 13.36 -8.13
N TYR A 260 -7.25 12.60 -8.05
CA TYR A 260 -7.19 11.19 -8.42
C TYR A 260 -6.90 10.33 -7.19
N LEU A 261 -7.61 9.21 -7.05
CA LEU A 261 -7.42 8.24 -5.96
C LEU A 261 -6.08 7.49 -6.09
N SER A 262 -5.57 7.39 -7.32
CA SER A 262 -4.23 6.88 -7.62
C SER A 262 -3.41 7.93 -8.35
N ARG A 263 -2.16 8.13 -7.93
CA ARG A 263 -1.24 9.09 -8.57
C ARG A 263 -0.66 8.57 -9.90
N TYR A 264 -0.66 7.26 -10.13
CA TYR A 264 -0.03 6.63 -11.30
C TYR A 264 -1.02 6.31 -12.43
N LEU A 265 -2.22 5.82 -12.08
CA LEU A 265 -3.23 5.42 -13.08
C LEU A 265 -3.63 6.52 -14.07
N PRO A 266 -3.77 7.80 -13.67
CA PRO A 266 -4.13 8.87 -14.60
C PRO A 266 -3.08 9.13 -15.67
N CYS A 267 -1.80 8.84 -15.37
CA CYS A 267 -0.69 8.93 -16.32
C CYS A 267 -0.76 7.81 -17.37
N VAL A 268 -1.05 6.57 -16.92
CA VAL A 268 -1.08 5.38 -17.80
C VAL A 268 -2.34 5.33 -18.64
N ASN A 269 -3.50 5.64 -18.06
CA ASN A 269 -4.79 5.56 -18.74
C ASN A 269 -5.13 6.84 -19.53
N GLY A 270 -4.19 7.80 -19.59
CA GLY A 270 -4.36 9.03 -20.35
C GLY A 270 -5.39 10.02 -19.77
N GLN A 271 -5.87 9.83 -18.54
CA GLN A 271 -6.85 10.74 -17.92
C GLN A 271 -6.31 12.18 -17.83
N TRP A 272 -5.02 12.35 -17.53
CA TRP A 272 -4.38 13.68 -17.56
C TRP A 272 -4.46 14.34 -18.93
N ARG A 273 -4.27 13.57 -20.01
CA ARG A 273 -4.38 14.06 -21.38
C ARG A 273 -5.80 14.48 -21.69
N SER A 274 -6.79 13.69 -21.28
CA SER A 274 -8.21 14.02 -21.46
C SER A 274 -8.59 15.30 -20.71
N LEU A 275 -8.20 15.42 -19.43
CA LEU A 275 -8.44 16.61 -18.62
C LEU A 275 -7.80 17.86 -19.22
N LEU A 276 -6.51 17.80 -19.55
CA LEU A 276 -5.82 18.97 -20.08
C LEU A 276 -6.31 19.36 -21.48
N ASN A 277 -6.74 18.40 -22.31
CA ASN A 277 -7.41 18.70 -23.58
C ASN A 277 -8.72 19.45 -23.38
N HIS A 278 -9.51 19.05 -22.37
CA HIS A 278 -10.73 19.76 -22.01
C HIS A 278 -10.40 21.20 -21.57
N LEU A 279 -9.39 21.42 -20.73
CA LEU A 279 -8.99 22.78 -20.34
C LEU A 279 -8.51 23.64 -21.51
N VAL A 280 -7.85 23.05 -22.51
CA VAL A 280 -7.48 23.77 -23.73
C VAL A 280 -8.71 24.17 -24.54
N GLN A 281 -9.71 23.30 -24.63
CA GLN A 281 -10.98 23.60 -25.32
C GLN A 281 -11.75 24.72 -24.63
N GLU A 282 -11.73 24.76 -23.29
CA GLU A 282 -12.36 25.81 -22.48
C GLU A 282 -11.52 27.10 -22.39
N GLY A 283 -10.36 27.16 -23.05
CA GLY A 283 -9.46 28.33 -23.02
C GLY A 283 -8.78 28.57 -21.66
N LEU A 284 -8.78 27.58 -20.78
CA LEU A 284 -8.17 27.61 -19.44
C LEU A 284 -6.70 27.15 -19.43
N CYS A 285 -6.23 26.56 -20.53
CA CYS A 285 -4.85 26.10 -20.70
C CYS A 285 -4.39 26.33 -22.16
N GLU A 286 -3.14 26.72 -22.35
CA GLU A 286 -2.54 26.75 -23.69
C GLU A 286 -2.13 25.34 -24.14
N ALA A 287 -2.20 25.07 -25.45
CA ALA A 287 -1.82 23.76 -26.01
C ALA A 287 -0.34 23.42 -25.75
N GLN A 288 0.55 24.41 -25.81
CA GLN A 288 1.97 24.24 -25.51
C GLN A 288 2.18 23.86 -24.04
N THR A 289 1.46 24.52 -23.12
CA THR A 289 1.51 24.22 -21.69
C THR A 289 1.01 22.81 -21.38
N ARG A 290 -0.09 22.37 -22.02
CA ARG A 290 -0.55 20.97 -21.94
C ARG A 290 0.57 20.00 -22.33
N ASP A 291 1.20 20.23 -23.48
CA ASP A 291 2.19 19.30 -24.02
C ASP A 291 3.42 19.22 -23.11
N ALA A 292 3.86 20.34 -22.55
CA ALA A 292 4.93 20.39 -21.55
C ALA A 292 4.55 19.65 -20.25
N LEU A 293 3.33 19.83 -19.73
CA LEU A 293 2.85 19.13 -18.53
C LEU A 293 2.79 17.61 -18.73
N LEU A 294 2.33 17.15 -19.91
CA LEU A 294 2.28 15.72 -20.22
C LEU A 294 3.67 15.09 -20.37
N GLN A 295 4.69 15.88 -20.72
CA GLN A 295 6.09 15.44 -20.82
C GLN A 295 6.83 15.47 -19.48
N TYR A 296 6.29 16.16 -18.47
CA TYR A 296 6.94 16.31 -17.17
C TYR A 296 7.05 14.98 -16.39
N SER A 297 5.98 14.18 -16.44
CA SER A 297 5.87 12.91 -15.73
C SER A 297 6.93 11.91 -16.15
N GLY A 298 7.53 11.21 -15.18
CA GLY A 298 8.55 10.20 -15.43
C GLY A 298 9.54 10.13 -14.27
N TYR A 299 10.67 9.45 -14.48
CA TYR A 299 11.72 9.38 -13.46
C TYR A 299 13.07 9.87 -13.99
N SER A 300 13.99 10.16 -13.07
CA SER A 300 15.40 10.37 -13.36
C SER A 300 16.26 9.92 -12.20
N VAL A 301 17.51 9.56 -12.49
CA VAL A 301 18.48 9.15 -11.47
C VAL A 301 19.49 10.29 -11.29
N GLY A 302 19.55 10.86 -10.10
CA GLY A 302 20.51 11.90 -9.74
C GLY A 302 21.90 11.32 -9.53
N LYS A 303 22.90 11.91 -10.20
CA LYS A 303 24.28 11.41 -10.18
C LYS A 303 25.13 11.93 -9.02
N ALA A 304 24.73 13.03 -8.38
CA ALA A 304 25.59 13.78 -7.45
C ALA A 304 25.13 13.75 -5.99
N ILE A 305 23.83 13.58 -5.71
CA ILE A 305 23.27 13.63 -4.35
C ILE A 305 22.78 12.22 -3.99
N HIS A 306 23.52 11.52 -3.14
CA HIS A 306 23.15 10.25 -2.50
C HIS A 306 22.69 9.09 -3.41
N GLN A 307 22.97 9.14 -4.73
CA GLN A 307 22.31 8.34 -5.76
C GLN A 307 20.80 8.29 -5.51
N ARG A 308 20.01 9.20 -6.05
CA ARG A 308 18.56 9.24 -5.80
C ARG A 308 17.76 8.96 -7.05
N ILE A 309 16.59 8.35 -6.90
CA ILE A 309 15.56 8.37 -7.93
C ILE A 309 14.60 9.50 -7.64
N TYR A 310 14.36 10.32 -8.64
CA TYR A 310 13.38 11.40 -8.66
C TYR A 310 12.21 10.94 -9.51
N VAL A 311 11.05 10.75 -8.89
CA VAL A 311 9.79 10.42 -9.55
C VAL A 311 8.97 11.70 -9.69
N ARG A 312 8.82 12.17 -10.92
CA ARG A 312 8.08 13.37 -11.29
C ARG A 312 6.68 13.01 -11.76
N GLY A 313 5.70 13.82 -11.39
CA GLY A 313 4.34 13.62 -11.87
C GLY A 313 3.41 14.80 -11.58
N LEU A 314 2.27 14.80 -12.28
CA LEU A 314 1.13 15.67 -12.00
C LEU A 314 0.36 15.13 -10.77
N ASN A 315 -0.24 16.02 -9.99
CA ASN A 315 -0.91 15.68 -8.73
C ASN A 315 -2.43 15.93 -8.79
N HIS A 316 -2.85 17.18 -8.94
CA HIS A 316 -4.26 17.55 -9.04
C HIS A 316 -4.43 18.87 -9.82
N LEU A 317 -5.65 19.13 -10.28
CA LEU A 317 -6.04 20.40 -10.90
C LEU A 317 -6.87 21.21 -9.91
N LYS A 318 -6.74 22.54 -9.90
CA LYS A 318 -7.61 23.45 -9.16
C LYS A 318 -8.22 24.50 -10.08
N LEU A 319 -9.55 24.54 -10.12
CA LEU A 319 -10.30 25.63 -10.71
C LEU A 319 -10.61 26.68 -9.63
N LEU A 320 -10.45 27.95 -9.95
CA LEU A 320 -10.71 29.07 -9.06
C LEU A 320 -11.94 29.80 -9.55
N TYR A 321 -13.05 29.58 -8.86
CA TYR A 321 -14.30 30.28 -9.10
C TYR A 321 -14.40 31.50 -8.18
N GLN A 322 -14.78 32.65 -8.74
CA GLN A 322 -15.14 33.83 -7.98
C GLN A 322 -16.25 34.58 -8.74
N PRO A 323 -17.36 34.94 -8.07
CA PRO A 323 -18.45 35.67 -8.72
C PRO A 323 -17.97 36.92 -9.46
N GLY A 324 -18.38 37.05 -10.73
CA GLY A 324 -18.05 38.18 -11.59
C GLY A 324 -16.62 38.21 -12.15
N LEU A 325 -15.80 37.19 -11.87
CA LEU A 325 -14.47 37.02 -12.48
C LEU A 325 -14.44 35.79 -13.39
N PRO A 326 -13.62 35.81 -14.46
CA PRO A 326 -13.41 34.62 -15.27
C PRO A 326 -12.86 33.46 -14.45
N LEU A 327 -13.28 32.23 -14.79
CA LEU A 327 -12.72 31.01 -14.23
C LEU A 327 -11.21 30.95 -14.51
N ALA A 328 -10.42 30.63 -13.50
CA ALA A 328 -8.98 30.42 -13.65
C ALA A 328 -8.60 29.00 -13.24
N ALA A 329 -7.53 28.46 -13.84
CA ALA A 329 -7.06 27.12 -13.53
C ALA A 329 -5.61 27.13 -13.07
N LYS A 330 -5.29 26.24 -12.13
CA LYS A 330 -3.96 25.97 -11.60
C LYS A 330 -3.74 24.46 -11.63
N ILE A 331 -2.53 24.03 -11.94
CA ILE A 331 -2.15 22.63 -11.84
C ILE A 331 -1.04 22.44 -10.82
N TYR A 332 -1.17 21.37 -10.04
CA TYR A 332 -0.17 20.96 -9.07
C TYR A 332 0.57 19.76 -9.61
N PHE A 333 1.89 19.82 -9.58
CA PHE A 333 2.79 18.76 -10.00
C PHE A 333 4.02 18.80 -9.12
N GLY A 334 4.85 17.77 -9.14
CA GLY A 334 5.97 17.74 -8.23
C GLY A 334 6.87 16.55 -8.40
N VAL A 335 7.70 16.36 -7.40
CA VAL A 335 8.67 15.28 -7.34
C VAL A 335 8.65 14.63 -5.97
N MET A 336 8.78 13.31 -5.99
CA MET A 336 9.17 12.50 -4.85
C MET A 336 10.57 11.99 -5.12
N HIS A 337 11.45 11.99 -4.11
CA HIS A 337 12.79 11.45 -4.26
C HIS A 337 13.20 10.56 -3.10
N LYS A 338 13.81 9.43 -3.42
CA LYS A 338 14.40 8.52 -2.43
C LYS A 338 15.80 8.12 -2.84
N SER A 339 16.65 7.78 -1.87
CA SER A 339 17.94 7.17 -2.21
C SER A 339 17.72 5.87 -2.97
N THR A 340 18.53 5.61 -3.98
CA THR A 340 18.61 4.32 -4.67
C THR A 340 18.99 3.22 -3.70
N SER A 341 19.70 3.55 -2.61
CA SER A 341 19.92 2.61 -1.51
C SER A 341 18.60 2.18 -0.85
N CYS A 342 17.56 3.02 -0.81
CA CYS A 342 16.22 2.65 -0.33
C CYS A 342 15.46 1.74 -1.32
N LEU A 343 15.91 1.69 -2.58
CA LEU A 343 15.40 0.75 -3.59
C LEU A 343 16.18 -0.57 -3.58
N VAL A 344 17.30 -0.61 -2.86
CA VAL A 344 18.18 -1.78 -2.69
C VAL A 344 18.17 -2.28 -1.22
N ASN A 345 17.53 -1.56 -0.29
CA ASN A 345 17.40 -1.90 1.13
C ASN A 345 16.11 -1.30 1.72
N PRO A 346 15.16 -2.12 2.21
CA PRO A 346 14.05 -1.64 3.01
C PRO A 346 14.23 -1.98 4.50
N VAL A 347 15.35 -1.64 5.15
CA VAL A 347 15.40 -1.54 6.63
C VAL A 347 16.50 -0.55 7.04
N HIS A 348 16.16 0.55 7.72
CA HIS A 348 16.97 1.06 8.82
C HIS A 348 16.20 2.07 9.68
N VAL A 349 15.84 1.63 10.89
CA VAL A 349 15.67 2.47 12.07
C VAL A 349 17.05 3.04 12.44
N PRO A 350 17.19 4.33 12.83
CA PRO A 350 18.51 4.92 13.06
C PRO A 350 19.15 4.38 14.34
N VAL A 351 20.32 3.77 14.19
CA VAL A 351 21.20 3.41 15.31
C VAL A 351 22.08 4.62 15.63
N ALA A 352 22.00 5.06 16.88
CA ALA A 352 22.85 6.10 17.43
C ALA A 352 24.34 5.71 17.31
N SER A 353 25.15 6.73 16.99
CA SER A 353 26.59 6.73 16.85
C SER A 353 27.35 5.88 17.88
N LEU A 354 28.17 4.93 17.40
CA LEU A 354 29.30 4.39 18.15
C LEU A 354 30.56 4.44 17.31
N ASN A 355 31.59 5.04 17.91
CA ASN A 355 32.88 5.37 17.33
C ASN A 355 33.61 4.18 16.72
N SER A 356 34.31 4.49 15.63
CA SER A 356 35.22 3.63 14.89
C SER A 356 36.49 3.34 15.70
N GLU A 357 36.42 2.38 16.62
CA GLU A 357 37.61 1.72 17.20
C GLU A 357 37.16 0.49 18.02
N ASN A 358 36.56 -0.51 17.36
CA ASN A 358 36.50 -1.88 17.86
C ASN A 358 36.08 -2.82 16.71
N ARG A 359 37.06 -3.24 15.91
CA ARG A 359 36.93 -4.48 15.12
C ARG A 359 36.96 -5.65 16.11
N ILE A 360 35.81 -6.02 16.65
CA ILE A 360 35.62 -7.32 17.29
C ILE A 360 34.66 -8.11 16.41
N SER A 361 35.18 -9.21 15.87
CA SER A 361 34.46 -10.25 15.16
C SER A 361 33.25 -10.71 15.99
N LEU A 362 32.04 -10.31 15.61
CA LEU A 362 30.82 -10.95 16.10
C LEU A 362 30.46 -12.08 15.15
N HIS A 363 31.01 -13.26 15.42
CA HIS A 363 30.40 -14.51 14.98
C HIS A 363 28.96 -14.52 15.49
N LYS A 364 27.98 -14.26 14.60
CA LYS A 364 26.57 -14.55 14.90
C LYS A 364 26.49 -16.04 15.21
N LYS A 365 26.05 -16.39 16.43
CA LYS A 365 25.70 -17.79 16.73
C LYS A 365 24.54 -18.19 15.80
N PRO A 366 24.54 -19.41 15.24
CA PRO A 366 23.38 -19.92 14.52
C PRO A 366 22.15 -19.85 15.43
N ARG A 367 21.05 -19.27 14.93
CA ARG A 367 19.76 -19.29 15.64
C ARG A 367 19.27 -20.74 15.63
N SER A 368 18.96 -21.30 16.81
CA SER A 368 18.35 -22.63 16.89
C SER A 368 16.95 -22.59 16.26
N LEU A 369 16.58 -23.64 15.53
CA LEU A 369 15.26 -23.81 14.91
C LEU A 369 14.09 -23.49 15.87
N ASP A 370 14.13 -24.01 17.09
CA ASP A 370 13.08 -23.79 18.11
C ASP A 370 12.91 -22.29 18.44
N SER A 371 14.01 -21.56 18.57
CA SER A 371 14.00 -20.12 18.83
C SER A 371 13.46 -19.35 17.64
N ALA A 372 13.74 -19.79 16.42
CA ALA A 372 13.22 -19.16 15.20
C ALA A 372 11.70 -19.36 15.10
N LEU A 373 11.20 -20.58 15.30
CA LEU A 373 9.77 -20.90 15.33
C LEU A 373 9.03 -20.10 16.41
N SER A 374 9.54 -20.08 17.64
CA SER A 374 8.93 -19.34 18.76
C SER A 374 8.89 -17.83 18.51
N SER A 375 9.92 -17.27 17.86
CA SER A 375 9.96 -15.83 17.53
C SER A 375 8.96 -15.50 16.42
N ALA A 376 8.86 -16.34 15.40
CA ALA A 376 7.90 -16.19 14.31
C ALA A 376 6.44 -16.31 14.81
N VAL A 377 6.15 -17.26 15.71
CA VAL A 377 4.84 -17.32 16.38
C VAL A 377 4.58 -16.02 17.13
N SER A 378 5.55 -15.51 17.90
CA SER A 378 5.38 -14.27 18.66
C SER A 378 5.11 -13.06 17.75
N PHE A 379 5.81 -12.96 16.62
CA PHE A 379 5.54 -11.97 15.58
C PHE A 379 4.10 -12.06 15.06
N LEU A 380 3.68 -13.26 14.60
CA LEU A 380 2.33 -13.45 14.06
C LEU A 380 1.24 -13.14 15.09
N LEU A 381 1.43 -13.52 16.35
CA LEU A 381 0.46 -13.22 17.41
C LEU A 381 0.33 -11.72 17.68
N ALA A 382 1.45 -10.98 17.63
CA ALA A 382 1.50 -9.53 17.81
C ALA A 382 0.97 -8.76 16.60
N ALA A 383 1.03 -9.34 15.40
CA ALA A 383 0.59 -8.72 14.15
C ALA A 383 -0.94 -8.73 13.94
N ARG A 384 -1.70 -9.34 14.85
CA ARG A 384 -3.17 -9.35 14.78
C ARG A 384 -3.76 -7.98 15.14
N ASP A 385 -4.86 -7.62 14.50
CA ASP A 385 -5.63 -6.44 14.86
C ASP A 385 -6.34 -6.62 16.22
N PRO A 386 -6.94 -5.55 16.79
CA PRO A 386 -7.65 -5.64 18.08
C PRO A 386 -8.83 -6.63 18.10
N GLN A 387 -9.38 -7.00 16.94
CA GLN A 387 -10.45 -8.01 16.84
C GLN A 387 -9.87 -9.43 16.70
N GLY A 388 -8.59 -9.57 16.37
CA GLY A 388 -7.87 -10.82 16.22
C GLY A 388 -7.64 -11.25 14.76
N TRP A 389 -7.92 -10.40 13.77
CA TRP A 389 -7.66 -10.69 12.35
C TRP A 389 -6.17 -10.55 12.04
N TRP A 390 -5.66 -11.44 11.20
CA TRP A 390 -4.46 -11.16 10.42
C TRP A 390 -4.85 -10.45 9.14
N ALA A 391 -4.17 -9.35 8.83
CA ALA A 391 -4.47 -8.54 7.67
C ALA A 391 -3.21 -8.22 6.87
N ASP A 392 -3.22 -8.56 5.58
CA ASP A 392 -2.09 -8.34 4.69
C ASP A 392 -2.56 -8.11 3.24
N PHE A 393 -1.62 -7.74 2.36
CA PHE A 393 -1.84 -7.24 1.01
C PHE A 393 -2.71 -5.98 0.96
N ARG A 394 -2.48 -5.11 -0.04
CA ARG A 394 -3.32 -3.93 -0.25
C ARG A 394 -3.71 -3.81 -1.71
N LEU A 395 -4.98 -4.02 -1.98
CA LEU A 395 -5.60 -3.83 -3.29
C LEU A 395 -6.62 -2.67 -3.23
N ALA A 396 -7.21 -2.33 -4.37
CA ALA A 396 -8.29 -1.36 -4.44
C ALA A 396 -9.51 -1.80 -3.62
N ALA A 397 -9.65 -3.11 -3.38
CA ALA A 397 -10.63 -3.70 -2.47
C ALA A 397 -10.34 -3.44 -0.97
N GLY A 398 -9.22 -2.79 -0.64
CA GLY A 398 -8.75 -2.61 0.74
C GLY A 398 -7.66 -3.62 1.12
N ILE A 399 -7.52 -3.86 2.42
CA ILE A 399 -6.58 -4.84 2.99
C ILE A 399 -7.30 -6.19 3.13
N SER A 400 -6.62 -7.31 2.86
CA SER A 400 -7.21 -8.63 3.09
C SER A 400 -7.38 -8.90 4.58
N ASP A 401 -8.46 -9.53 5.01
CA ASP A 401 -8.65 -10.01 6.39
C ASP A 401 -9.04 -11.49 6.43
N GLU A 402 -10.16 -11.85 5.77
CA GLU A 402 -10.72 -13.20 5.72
C GLU A 402 -9.75 -14.22 5.12
N TRP A 403 -9.22 -13.97 3.92
CA TRP A 403 -8.27 -14.85 3.25
C TRP A 403 -6.98 -15.04 4.05
N VAL A 404 -6.32 -13.93 4.43
CA VAL A 404 -5.07 -13.96 5.19
C VAL A 404 -5.27 -14.67 6.52
N THR A 405 -6.40 -14.46 7.20
CA THR A 405 -6.66 -15.13 8.48
C THR A 405 -6.88 -16.63 8.32
N GLY A 406 -7.61 -17.06 7.29
CA GLY A 406 -7.76 -18.48 6.96
C GLY A 406 -6.42 -19.14 6.63
N TYR A 407 -5.60 -18.49 5.80
CA TYR A 407 -4.28 -18.96 5.42
C TYR A 407 -3.33 -19.05 6.61
N VAL A 408 -3.14 -17.97 7.37
CA VAL A 408 -2.22 -17.94 8.52
C VAL A 408 -2.66 -18.92 9.60
N GLY A 409 -3.96 -19.01 9.87
CA GLY A 409 -4.51 -19.99 10.81
C GLY A 409 -4.16 -21.42 10.39
N MET A 410 -4.27 -21.75 9.10
CA MET A 410 -3.86 -23.05 8.58
C MET A 410 -2.33 -23.26 8.65
N MET A 411 -1.53 -22.24 8.33
CA MET A 411 -0.06 -22.33 8.43
C MET A 411 0.44 -22.54 9.87
N LEU A 412 -0.34 -22.13 10.87
CA LEU A 412 -0.03 -22.40 12.28
C LEU A 412 -0.37 -23.83 12.70
N SER A 413 -1.13 -24.59 11.92
CA SER A 413 -1.44 -25.97 12.24
C SER A 413 -0.16 -26.82 12.29
N GLY A 414 -0.05 -27.70 13.30
CA GLY A 414 1.13 -28.54 13.50
C GLY A 414 2.35 -27.82 14.11
N VAL A 415 2.30 -26.51 14.35
CA VAL A 415 3.35 -25.79 15.08
C VAL A 415 3.27 -26.10 16.58
N SER A 416 4.37 -26.58 17.16
CA SER A 416 4.45 -26.93 18.59
C SER A 416 4.65 -25.68 19.47
N ASP A 417 3.56 -24.95 19.74
CA ASP A 417 3.53 -23.81 20.66
C ASP A 417 2.17 -23.75 21.40
N ASP A 418 2.20 -23.69 22.73
CA ASP A 418 1.00 -23.73 23.59
C ASP A 418 -0.01 -22.62 23.31
N ARG A 419 0.42 -21.51 22.70
CA ARG A 419 -0.45 -20.36 22.37
C ARG A 419 -1.28 -20.59 21.11
N VAL A 420 -0.80 -21.44 20.19
CA VAL A 420 -1.36 -21.64 18.85
C VAL A 420 -2.79 -22.17 18.86
N PRO A 421 -3.15 -23.22 19.63
CA PRO A 421 -4.50 -23.79 19.60
C PRO A 421 -5.60 -22.77 19.93
N SER A 422 -5.39 -21.95 20.97
CA SER A 422 -6.35 -20.91 21.35
C SER A 422 -6.51 -19.85 20.26
N VAL A 423 -5.44 -19.53 19.55
CA VAL A 423 -5.42 -18.49 18.52
C VAL A 423 -6.13 -19.00 17.26
N MET A 424 -5.87 -20.24 16.84
CA MET A 424 -6.59 -20.86 15.72
C MET A 424 -8.10 -20.91 15.98
N GLN A 425 -8.52 -21.26 17.21
CA GLN A 425 -9.94 -21.24 17.59
C GLN A 425 -10.54 -19.82 17.55
N GLN A 426 -9.80 -18.79 17.95
CA GLN A 426 -10.25 -17.39 17.85
C GLN A 426 -10.40 -16.97 16.38
N SER A 427 -9.42 -17.29 15.54
CA SER A 427 -9.44 -16.99 14.10
C SER A 427 -10.60 -17.71 13.40
N TRP A 428 -10.87 -18.97 13.75
CA TRP A 428 -12.05 -19.67 13.24
C TRP A 428 -13.35 -19.01 13.67
N LYS A 429 -13.49 -18.58 14.93
CA LYS A 429 -14.69 -17.84 15.38
C LYS A 429 -14.91 -16.57 14.57
N LEU A 430 -13.84 -15.83 14.28
CA LEU A 430 -13.90 -14.62 13.43
C LEU A 430 -14.37 -14.94 12.01
N LEU A 431 -13.83 -16.00 11.40
CA LEU A 431 -14.28 -16.45 10.07
C LEU A 431 -15.73 -16.93 10.11
N ASN A 432 -16.13 -17.67 11.15
CA ASN A 432 -17.46 -18.23 11.29
C ASN A 432 -18.55 -17.16 11.44
N ILE A 433 -18.23 -15.98 12.01
CA ILE A 433 -19.18 -14.85 12.06
C ILE A 433 -19.31 -14.07 10.75
N ARG A 434 -18.43 -14.31 9.74
CA ARG A 434 -18.53 -13.66 8.42
C ARG A 434 -19.58 -14.36 7.55
N THR A 435 -20.85 -14.14 7.88
CA THR A 435 -22.03 -14.77 7.25
C THR A 435 -22.81 -13.87 6.29
N HIS A 436 -22.27 -12.69 5.98
CA HIS A 436 -22.94 -11.67 5.17
C HIS A 436 -23.16 -12.08 3.70
N ARG A 437 -22.46 -13.11 3.19
CA ARG A 437 -22.64 -13.63 1.84
C ARG A 437 -23.66 -14.76 1.82
N ALA A 438 -24.59 -14.71 0.87
CA ALA A 438 -25.66 -15.70 0.75
C ALA A 438 -25.14 -17.14 0.53
N ASN A 439 -24.04 -17.30 -0.20
CA ASN A 439 -23.39 -18.58 -0.46
C ASN A 439 -22.44 -19.03 0.67
N GLN A 440 -22.36 -18.30 1.78
CA GLN A 440 -21.58 -18.67 2.97
C GLN A 440 -20.07 -18.88 2.71
N THR A 441 -19.56 -18.33 1.60
CA THR A 441 -18.14 -18.39 1.26
C THR A 441 -17.37 -17.22 1.89
N TRP A 442 -16.05 -17.38 1.93
CA TRP A 442 -15.12 -16.34 2.34
C TRP A 442 -14.48 -15.69 1.12
N GLY A 443 -14.01 -14.45 1.27
CA GLY A 443 -13.36 -13.70 0.21
C GLY A 443 -12.02 -13.11 0.66
N TYR A 444 -11.43 -12.28 -0.18
CA TYR A 444 -10.24 -11.48 0.16
C TYR A 444 -10.44 -10.66 1.44
N ASN A 445 -11.57 -9.95 1.56
CA ASN A 445 -12.04 -9.34 2.79
C ASN A 445 -13.57 -9.23 2.78
N ARG A 446 -14.19 -8.38 3.61
CA ARG A 446 -15.67 -8.21 3.63
C ARG A 446 -16.31 -7.75 2.30
N PHE A 447 -15.59 -7.05 1.44
CA PHE A 447 -16.20 -6.29 0.34
C PHE A 447 -16.36 -7.09 -0.96
N PRO A 448 -15.33 -7.80 -1.48
CA PRO A 448 -15.48 -8.60 -2.68
C PRO A 448 -16.47 -9.75 -2.50
N PRO A 449 -16.99 -10.32 -3.61
CA PRO A 449 -17.63 -11.63 -3.59
C PRO A 449 -16.72 -12.68 -2.96
N GLY A 450 -17.31 -13.74 -2.42
CA GLY A 450 -16.53 -14.86 -1.95
C GLY A 450 -15.89 -15.62 -3.11
N ASP A 451 -14.74 -16.22 -2.83
CA ASP A 451 -13.91 -16.89 -3.82
C ASP A 451 -13.44 -18.27 -3.32
N ALA A 452 -13.02 -19.13 -4.26
CA ALA A 452 -12.67 -20.50 -3.96
C ALA A 452 -11.37 -20.66 -3.16
N ASP A 453 -10.41 -19.75 -3.31
CA ASP A 453 -9.11 -19.85 -2.62
C ASP A 453 -9.28 -19.50 -1.13
N SER A 454 -9.89 -18.35 -0.85
CA SER A 454 -10.24 -17.92 0.52
C SER A 454 -11.12 -18.96 1.22
N THR A 455 -12.09 -19.52 0.51
CA THR A 455 -12.98 -20.55 1.05
C THR A 455 -12.24 -21.86 1.31
N GLY A 456 -11.35 -22.27 0.40
CA GLY A 456 -10.50 -23.46 0.58
C GLY A 456 -9.63 -23.37 1.82
N TRP A 457 -8.95 -22.23 2.03
CA TRP A 457 -8.12 -22.01 3.23
C TRP A 457 -8.95 -21.99 4.53
N ALA A 458 -10.13 -21.36 4.52
CA ALA A 458 -11.01 -21.35 5.68
C ALA A 458 -11.52 -22.77 6.03
N ILE A 459 -11.85 -23.60 5.04
CA ILE A 459 -12.25 -24.99 5.27
C ILE A 459 -11.08 -25.83 5.79
N GLN A 460 -9.86 -25.64 5.27
CA GLN A 460 -8.66 -26.32 5.80
C GLN A 460 -8.45 -26.00 7.28
N LEU A 461 -8.49 -24.72 7.67
CA LEU A 461 -8.41 -24.31 9.07
C LEU A 461 -9.51 -24.97 9.91
N ALA A 462 -10.78 -24.93 9.45
CA ALA A 462 -11.88 -25.58 10.17
C ALA A 462 -11.66 -27.09 10.35
N ALA A 463 -11.07 -27.75 9.36
CA ALA A 463 -10.77 -29.18 9.43
C ALA A 463 -9.72 -29.50 10.50
N THR A 464 -8.71 -28.65 10.67
CA THR A 464 -7.73 -28.80 11.77
C THR A 464 -8.34 -28.62 13.17
N LEU A 465 -9.54 -28.04 13.25
CA LEU A 465 -10.28 -27.80 14.48
C LEU A 465 -11.47 -28.76 14.66
N GLU A 466 -11.57 -29.80 13.81
CA GLU A 466 -12.66 -30.79 13.84
C GLU A 466 -14.07 -30.19 13.59
N GLU A 467 -14.15 -29.07 12.88
CA GLU A 467 -15.39 -28.32 12.61
C GLU A 467 -16.04 -28.67 11.25
N THR A 468 -15.59 -29.76 10.62
CA THR A 468 -15.99 -30.16 9.25
C THR A 468 -17.47 -30.51 9.12
N GLU A 469 -18.09 -30.98 10.20
CA GLU A 469 -19.51 -31.35 10.25
C GLU A 469 -20.44 -30.17 10.54
N SER A 470 -19.89 -28.96 10.73
CA SER A 470 -20.72 -27.77 10.96
C SER A 470 -21.55 -27.42 9.73
N GLU A 471 -22.78 -26.95 9.95
CA GLU A 471 -23.67 -26.51 8.86
C GLU A 471 -23.00 -25.44 7.99
N ARG A 472 -22.21 -24.56 8.61
CA ARG A 472 -21.42 -23.54 7.91
C ARG A 472 -20.46 -24.15 6.91
N ILE A 473 -19.69 -25.17 7.31
CA ILE A 473 -18.73 -25.82 6.41
C ILE A 473 -19.45 -26.62 5.34
N GLN A 474 -20.53 -27.32 5.65
CA GLN A 474 -21.33 -28.04 4.64
C GLN A 474 -21.87 -27.09 3.56
N GLN A 475 -22.36 -25.91 3.94
CA GLN A 475 -22.83 -24.88 3.00
C GLN A 475 -21.68 -24.27 2.19
N ALA A 476 -20.54 -23.99 2.82
CA ALA A 476 -19.36 -23.47 2.13
C ALA A 476 -18.78 -24.48 1.13
N VAL A 477 -18.71 -25.76 1.49
CA VAL A 477 -18.30 -26.86 0.60
C VAL A 477 -19.27 -26.98 -0.56
N HIS A 478 -20.58 -26.96 -0.32
CA HIS A 478 -21.58 -27.00 -1.40
C HIS A 478 -21.37 -25.87 -2.41
N SER A 479 -21.15 -24.64 -1.93
CA SER A 479 -20.83 -23.49 -2.78
C SER A 479 -19.48 -23.63 -3.48
N LEU A 480 -18.47 -24.17 -2.81
CA LEU A 480 -17.16 -24.39 -3.42
C LEU A 480 -17.25 -25.29 -4.65
N LEU A 481 -18.12 -26.32 -4.62
CA LEU A 481 -18.29 -27.25 -5.75
C LEU A 481 -18.72 -26.55 -7.04
N SER A 482 -19.43 -25.41 -6.96
CA SER A 482 -19.85 -24.68 -8.16
C SER A 482 -18.68 -23.99 -8.86
N HIS A 483 -17.52 -23.85 -8.21
CA HIS A 483 -16.31 -23.32 -8.83
C HIS A 483 -15.57 -24.35 -9.71
N GLN A 484 -15.88 -25.65 -9.61
CA GLN A 484 -15.23 -26.65 -10.46
C GLN A 484 -15.64 -26.48 -11.93
N ARG A 485 -14.67 -26.32 -12.82
CA ARG A 485 -14.84 -26.11 -14.25
C ARG A 485 -14.91 -27.45 -15.00
N PRO A 486 -15.30 -27.47 -16.30
CA PRO A 486 -15.43 -28.72 -17.07
C PRO A 486 -14.15 -29.58 -17.13
N ASP A 487 -12.98 -28.94 -17.22
CA ASP A 487 -11.66 -29.57 -17.22
C ASP A 487 -11.26 -30.22 -15.88
N GLY A 488 -12.04 -29.98 -14.81
CA GLY A 488 -11.81 -30.52 -13.47
C GLY A 488 -11.07 -29.56 -12.52
N GLY A 489 -10.50 -28.47 -13.04
CA GLY A 489 -9.88 -27.42 -12.24
C GLY A 489 -10.92 -26.54 -11.53
N PHE A 490 -10.46 -25.65 -10.66
CA PHE A 490 -11.28 -24.70 -9.92
C PHE A 490 -10.98 -23.27 -10.32
N SER A 491 -12.03 -22.48 -10.50
CA SER A 491 -11.92 -21.03 -10.69
C SER A 491 -11.94 -20.27 -9.37
N THR A 492 -11.25 -19.14 -9.30
CA THR A 492 -11.31 -18.25 -8.12
C THR A 492 -12.72 -17.70 -7.95
N TYR A 493 -13.28 -17.11 -9.02
CA TYR A 493 -14.65 -16.62 -9.02
C TYR A 493 -15.55 -17.59 -9.79
N GLU A 494 -16.72 -17.90 -9.21
CA GLU A 494 -17.67 -18.86 -9.77
C GLU A 494 -18.23 -18.38 -11.11
N ARG A 495 -18.64 -17.11 -11.13
CA ARG A 495 -19.33 -16.41 -12.22
C ARG A 495 -18.86 -14.97 -12.32
N ALA A 496 -18.98 -14.40 -13.52
CA ALA A 496 -18.47 -13.06 -13.81
C ALA A 496 -19.28 -11.94 -13.15
N GLU A 497 -20.59 -12.08 -13.00
CA GLU A 497 -21.48 -10.98 -12.63
C GLU A 497 -21.17 -10.36 -11.25
N PRO A 498 -20.97 -11.13 -10.16
CA PRO A 498 -20.70 -10.54 -8.85
C PRO A 498 -19.37 -9.78 -8.82
N ILE A 499 -18.33 -10.35 -9.41
CA ILE A 499 -17.00 -9.74 -9.41
C ILE A 499 -16.91 -8.58 -10.40
N ARG A 500 -17.60 -8.65 -11.55
CA ARG A 500 -17.77 -7.53 -12.49
C ARG A 500 -18.43 -6.34 -11.81
N ALA A 501 -19.51 -6.57 -11.06
CA ALA A 501 -20.21 -5.53 -10.33
C ALA A 501 -19.30 -4.88 -9.28
N PHE A 502 -18.48 -5.68 -8.59
CA PHE A 502 -17.55 -5.20 -7.58
C PHE A 502 -16.42 -4.33 -8.17
N ILE A 503 -15.82 -4.75 -9.28
CA ILE A 503 -14.73 -3.99 -9.93
C ILE A 503 -15.22 -2.91 -10.89
N HIS A 504 -16.54 -2.74 -11.02
CA HIS A 504 -17.18 -1.84 -11.98
C HIS A 504 -16.70 -2.04 -13.43
N ALA A 505 -16.44 -3.30 -13.83
CA ALA A 505 -15.99 -3.60 -15.18
C ALA A 505 -17.10 -3.39 -16.22
N PRO A 506 -16.80 -2.76 -17.38
CA PRO A 506 -17.79 -2.51 -18.42
C PRO A 506 -18.35 -3.84 -18.97
N PRO A 507 -19.61 -3.91 -19.44
CA PRO A 507 -20.23 -5.14 -19.92
C PRO A 507 -19.42 -5.87 -21.01
N GLU A 508 -18.71 -5.11 -21.85
CA GLU A 508 -17.93 -5.61 -22.98
C GLU A 508 -16.64 -6.34 -22.57
N GLN A 509 -16.10 -6.06 -21.37
CA GLN A 509 -14.88 -6.70 -20.89
C GLN A 509 -15.18 -8.14 -20.47
N THR A 510 -14.44 -9.13 -20.96
CA THR A 510 -14.61 -10.51 -20.50
C THR A 510 -13.92 -10.71 -19.15
N LEU A 511 -14.38 -11.70 -18.37
CA LEU A 511 -13.77 -12.10 -17.11
C LEU A 511 -13.34 -13.57 -17.17
N GLU A 512 -13.05 -14.07 -18.37
CA GLU A 512 -12.69 -15.48 -18.60
C GLU A 512 -11.37 -15.86 -17.93
N GLY A 513 -10.44 -14.91 -17.78
CA GLY A 513 -9.25 -15.08 -16.96
C GLY A 513 -9.65 -15.41 -15.52
N TRP A 514 -10.31 -14.47 -14.85
CA TRP A 514 -10.66 -14.58 -13.43
C TRP A 514 -11.70 -15.68 -13.09
N CYS A 515 -12.49 -16.12 -14.06
CA CYS A 515 -13.48 -17.18 -13.92
C CYS A 515 -13.06 -18.52 -14.55
N GLY A 516 -11.82 -18.60 -15.07
CA GLY A 516 -11.22 -19.81 -15.62
C GLY A 516 -10.60 -20.70 -14.54
N SER A 517 -10.15 -21.90 -14.93
CA SER A 517 -9.45 -22.80 -14.01
C SER A 517 -8.08 -22.24 -13.64
N HIS A 518 -7.81 -22.12 -12.34
CA HIS A 518 -6.55 -21.61 -11.83
C HIS A 518 -5.75 -22.74 -11.18
N PRO A 519 -4.53 -23.07 -11.67
CA PRO A 519 -3.74 -24.16 -11.12
C PRO A 519 -3.40 -23.96 -9.63
N CYS A 520 -3.06 -22.74 -9.22
CA CYS A 520 -2.71 -22.43 -7.83
C CYS A 520 -3.89 -22.63 -6.85
N VAL A 521 -5.12 -22.26 -7.26
CA VAL A 521 -6.33 -22.45 -6.45
C VAL A 521 -6.75 -23.92 -6.46
N SER A 522 -6.67 -24.57 -7.61
CA SER A 522 -6.93 -26.01 -7.76
C SER A 522 -6.02 -26.85 -6.88
N ALA A 523 -4.74 -26.51 -6.81
CA ALA A 523 -3.76 -27.15 -5.94
C ALA A 523 -4.11 -26.97 -4.46
N ALA A 524 -4.44 -25.74 -4.03
CA ALA A 524 -4.85 -25.45 -2.65
C ALA A 524 -6.18 -26.14 -2.25
N ILE A 525 -7.09 -26.36 -3.18
CA ILE A 525 -8.34 -27.10 -2.92
C ILE A 525 -8.08 -28.61 -2.88
N ALA A 526 -7.11 -29.10 -3.64
CA ALA A 526 -6.79 -30.53 -3.68
C ALA A 526 -6.19 -31.04 -2.35
N THR A 527 -5.56 -30.15 -1.57
CA THR A 527 -5.05 -30.45 -0.22
C THR A 527 -6.13 -30.53 0.86
N LEU A 528 -7.39 -30.21 0.54
CA LEU A 528 -8.49 -30.44 1.49
C LEU A 528 -8.50 -31.90 1.96
N PRO A 529 -8.78 -32.17 3.25
CA PRO A 529 -8.81 -33.54 3.77
C PRO A 529 -9.77 -34.48 3.02
N HIS A 530 -9.48 -35.78 3.10
CA HIS A 530 -10.37 -36.80 2.56
C HIS A 530 -11.77 -36.70 3.16
N GLY A 531 -12.80 -36.86 2.32
CA GLY A 531 -14.21 -36.77 2.73
C GLY A 531 -14.83 -35.38 2.61
N ILE A 532 -14.05 -34.30 2.54
CA ILE A 532 -14.59 -32.94 2.35
C ILE A 532 -15.23 -32.76 0.97
N LEU A 533 -14.49 -33.13 -0.08
CA LEU A 533 -15.00 -33.07 -1.46
C LEU A 533 -15.64 -34.42 -1.84
N PRO A 534 -16.74 -34.42 -2.62
CA PRO A 534 -17.27 -35.63 -3.24
C PRO A 534 -16.19 -36.34 -4.06
N SER A 535 -16.20 -37.68 -4.04
CA SER A 535 -15.18 -38.50 -4.72
C SER A 535 -15.06 -38.19 -6.22
N THR A 536 -16.17 -37.92 -6.90
CA THR A 536 -16.20 -37.54 -8.33
C THR A 536 -15.51 -36.20 -8.56
N CYS A 537 -15.77 -35.20 -7.71
CA CYS A 537 -15.12 -33.89 -7.75
C CYS A 537 -13.61 -34.02 -7.53
N ARG A 538 -13.20 -34.78 -6.50
CA ARG A 538 -11.80 -35.01 -6.17
C ARG A 538 -11.05 -35.72 -7.31
N SER A 539 -11.63 -36.77 -7.90
CA SER A 539 -11.02 -37.48 -9.03
C SER A 539 -10.80 -36.58 -10.25
N ARG A 540 -11.76 -35.70 -10.57
CA ARG A 540 -11.60 -34.71 -11.66
C ARG A 540 -10.51 -33.70 -11.35
N LEU A 541 -10.42 -33.23 -10.12
CA LEU A 541 -9.37 -32.31 -9.68
C LEU A 541 -7.97 -32.94 -9.75
N HIS A 542 -7.83 -34.20 -9.32
CA HIS A 542 -6.56 -34.93 -9.50
C HIS A 542 -6.19 -35.10 -10.97
N HIS A 543 -7.15 -35.43 -11.84
CA HIS A 543 -6.90 -35.50 -13.28
C HIS A 543 -6.43 -34.16 -13.83
N TYR A 544 -7.09 -33.06 -13.45
CA TYR A 544 -6.69 -31.70 -13.84
C TYR A 544 -5.24 -31.42 -13.43
N LEU A 545 -4.86 -31.65 -12.16
CA LEU A 545 -3.49 -31.46 -11.69
C LEU A 545 -2.48 -32.33 -12.46
N GLN A 546 -2.79 -33.61 -12.70
CA GLN A 546 -1.92 -34.48 -13.48
C GLN A 546 -1.77 -34.00 -14.94
N SER A 547 -2.82 -33.43 -15.53
CA SER A 547 -2.80 -32.95 -16.92
C SER A 547 -2.11 -31.59 -17.10
N THR A 548 -1.95 -30.82 -16.02
CA THR A 548 -1.42 -29.44 -16.06
C THR A 548 0.02 -29.31 -15.58
N GLN A 549 0.67 -30.41 -15.20
CA GLN A 549 2.12 -30.40 -14.93
C GLN A 549 2.89 -30.05 -16.21
N SER A 550 3.81 -29.10 -16.11
CA SER A 550 4.69 -28.73 -17.22
C SER A 550 5.66 -29.85 -17.57
N ALA A 551 6.31 -29.74 -18.73
CA ALA A 551 7.37 -30.67 -19.13
C ALA A 551 8.59 -30.62 -18.21
N ASP A 552 8.83 -29.46 -17.56
CA ASP A 552 9.92 -29.27 -16.61
C ASP A 552 9.59 -29.83 -15.21
N GLY A 553 8.33 -30.22 -14.97
CA GLY A 553 7.88 -30.85 -13.72
C GLY A 553 7.15 -29.92 -12.76
N ASN A 554 7.04 -28.62 -13.06
CA ASN A 554 6.35 -27.64 -12.21
C ASN A 554 4.87 -27.47 -12.56
N TRP A 555 4.15 -26.81 -11.67
CA TRP A 555 2.84 -26.22 -11.97
C TRP A 555 2.95 -24.71 -11.94
N ASP A 556 2.48 -24.08 -13.00
CA ASP A 556 2.33 -22.64 -13.07
C ASP A 556 1.29 -22.13 -12.06
N ALA A 557 1.32 -20.85 -11.74
CA ALA A 557 0.29 -20.21 -10.93
C ALA A 557 -0.51 -19.19 -11.78
N TYR A 558 -1.71 -18.84 -11.34
CA TYR A 558 -2.48 -17.74 -11.94
C TYR A 558 -2.25 -16.42 -11.17
N TRP A 559 -2.45 -16.43 -9.85
CA TRP A 559 -2.32 -15.25 -8.98
C TRP A 559 -0.92 -15.04 -8.39
N TRP A 560 0.01 -15.97 -8.57
CA TRP A 560 1.35 -15.88 -7.95
C TRP A 560 2.45 -15.77 -9.01
N GLN A 561 3.50 -15.01 -8.72
CA GLN A 561 4.73 -14.99 -9.52
C GLN A 561 5.66 -16.18 -9.22
N ASP A 562 5.51 -16.79 -8.05
CA ASP A 562 6.32 -17.92 -7.58
C ASP A 562 5.61 -19.26 -7.90
N PRO A 563 5.97 -19.97 -8.98
CA PRO A 563 5.39 -21.29 -9.28
C PRO A 563 5.75 -22.35 -8.24
N GLU A 564 6.72 -22.09 -7.36
CA GLU A 564 7.05 -22.94 -6.21
C GLU A 564 5.80 -23.16 -5.32
N TYR A 565 4.94 -22.15 -5.15
CA TYR A 565 3.68 -22.24 -4.40
C TYR A 565 2.74 -23.31 -4.97
N SER A 566 2.39 -23.21 -6.26
CA SER A 566 1.46 -24.13 -6.92
C SER A 566 2.07 -25.51 -7.07
N THR A 567 3.37 -25.59 -7.33
CA THR A 567 4.09 -26.85 -7.50
C THR A 567 4.12 -27.66 -6.22
N ALA A 568 4.47 -27.04 -5.09
CA ALA A 568 4.51 -27.71 -3.80
C ALA A 568 3.12 -28.23 -3.38
N LEU A 569 2.08 -27.41 -3.50
CA LEU A 569 0.71 -27.80 -3.18
C LEU A 569 0.19 -28.92 -4.09
N ALA A 570 0.43 -28.84 -5.41
CA ALA A 570 -0.02 -29.85 -6.35
C ALA A 570 0.69 -31.18 -6.12
N ALA A 571 2.01 -31.16 -5.91
CA ALA A 571 2.79 -32.36 -5.61
C ALA A 571 2.36 -33.00 -4.28
N ALA A 572 2.13 -32.19 -3.23
CA ALA A 572 1.64 -32.68 -1.94
C ALA A 572 0.26 -33.34 -2.08
N ALA A 573 -0.69 -32.69 -2.78
CA ALA A 573 -2.00 -33.27 -3.02
C ALA A 573 -1.95 -34.59 -3.81
N ILE A 574 -1.05 -34.71 -4.80
CA ILE A 574 -0.83 -35.98 -5.53
C ILE A 574 -0.28 -37.03 -4.58
N ALA A 575 0.71 -36.67 -3.75
CA ALA A 575 1.41 -37.58 -2.86
C ALA A 575 0.46 -38.31 -1.91
N VAL A 576 -0.59 -37.65 -1.37
CA VAL A 576 -1.58 -38.29 -0.49
C VAL A 576 -2.21 -39.54 -1.11
N SER A 577 -2.47 -39.51 -2.42
CA SER A 577 -3.11 -40.63 -3.12
C SER A 577 -2.13 -41.54 -3.85
N GLN A 578 -0.98 -41.00 -4.25
CA GLN A 578 0.00 -41.61 -5.13
C GLN A 578 1.42 -41.18 -4.70
N PRO A 579 1.92 -41.64 -3.54
CA PRO A 579 3.20 -41.19 -2.98
C PRO A 579 4.40 -41.51 -3.89
N ASP A 580 4.32 -42.61 -4.65
CA ASP A 580 5.36 -43.03 -5.60
C ASP A 580 5.19 -42.45 -7.02
N SER A 581 4.36 -41.41 -7.19
CA SER A 581 4.11 -40.85 -8.51
C SER A 581 5.40 -40.25 -9.11
N PRO A 582 5.78 -40.61 -10.35
CA PRO A 582 6.96 -40.02 -11.01
C PRO A 582 6.82 -38.50 -11.20
N ARG A 583 5.59 -37.99 -11.15
CA ARG A 583 5.28 -36.54 -11.18
C ARG A 583 5.85 -35.81 -9.97
N ILE A 584 5.83 -36.43 -8.80
CA ILE A 584 6.42 -35.88 -7.57
C ILE A 584 7.93 -35.79 -7.74
N THR A 585 8.57 -36.86 -8.21
CA THR A 585 10.02 -36.86 -8.50
C THR A 585 10.41 -35.79 -9.50
N GLN A 586 9.62 -35.58 -10.56
CA GLN A 586 9.85 -34.51 -11.53
C GLN A 586 9.74 -33.12 -10.90
N ALA A 587 8.73 -32.89 -10.05
CA ALA A 587 8.56 -31.64 -9.34
C ALA A 587 9.70 -31.36 -8.34
N VAL A 588 10.12 -32.38 -7.58
CA VAL A 588 11.26 -32.28 -6.66
C VAL A 588 12.55 -31.94 -7.41
N ASN A 589 12.81 -32.62 -8.54
CA ASN A 589 13.96 -32.32 -9.39
C ASN A 589 13.90 -30.91 -9.97
N TRP A 590 12.72 -30.43 -10.36
CA TRP A 590 12.53 -29.04 -10.75
C TRP A 590 12.89 -28.09 -9.61
N GLY A 591 12.41 -28.35 -8.39
CA GLY A 591 12.74 -27.55 -7.20
C GLY A 591 14.24 -27.50 -6.92
N LEU A 592 14.94 -28.63 -7.02
CA LEU A 592 16.40 -28.70 -6.91
C LEU A 592 17.10 -27.81 -7.95
N ASN A 593 16.63 -27.83 -9.20
CA ASN A 593 17.21 -27.01 -10.28
C ASN A 593 16.95 -25.51 -10.12
N ARG A 594 16.00 -25.12 -9.26
CA ARG A 594 15.69 -23.71 -8.97
C ARG A 594 16.58 -23.13 -7.88
N LEU A 595 17.14 -23.97 -7.00
CA LEU A 595 17.99 -23.55 -5.89
C LEU A 595 19.37 -23.11 -6.37
N THR A 596 19.92 -22.08 -5.73
CA THR A 596 21.34 -21.77 -5.78
C THR A 596 22.14 -22.74 -4.92
N ASP A 597 23.47 -22.76 -5.10
CA ASP A 597 24.39 -23.47 -4.21
C ASP A 597 24.29 -22.98 -2.75
N GLU A 598 23.80 -21.76 -2.55
CA GLU A 598 23.60 -21.10 -1.25
C GLU A 598 22.25 -21.45 -0.61
N GLY A 599 21.41 -22.27 -1.26
CA GLY A 599 20.18 -22.81 -0.68
C GLY A 599 18.96 -21.89 -0.77
N PHE A 600 18.90 -20.99 -1.76
CA PHE A 600 17.72 -20.13 -1.95
C PHE A 600 17.26 -20.05 -3.39
N ILE A 601 16.02 -19.58 -3.58
CA ILE A 601 15.40 -19.35 -4.88
C ILE A 601 15.53 -17.86 -5.24
N PRO A 602 16.35 -17.50 -6.24
CA PRO A 602 16.46 -16.12 -6.68
C PRO A 602 15.24 -15.74 -7.53
N THR A 603 14.78 -14.51 -7.34
CA THR A 603 13.70 -13.92 -8.15
C THR A 603 14.13 -12.55 -8.66
N LEU A 604 13.36 -11.97 -9.60
CA LEU A 604 13.73 -10.69 -10.23
C LEU A 604 13.90 -9.57 -9.19
N ASP A 605 13.00 -9.53 -8.22
CA ASP A 605 12.93 -8.54 -7.15
C ASP A 605 13.67 -8.97 -5.87
N HIS A 606 13.97 -10.27 -5.72
CA HIS A 606 14.80 -10.83 -4.66
C HIS A 606 15.96 -11.64 -5.26
N PRO A 607 16.96 -10.98 -5.89
CA PRO A 607 18.06 -11.69 -6.55
C PRO A 607 18.94 -12.46 -5.57
N THR A 608 18.93 -12.08 -4.29
CA THR A 608 19.64 -12.76 -3.20
C THR A 608 18.75 -13.78 -2.47
N GLY A 609 17.60 -14.13 -3.03
CA GLY A 609 16.69 -15.15 -2.51
C GLY A 609 15.36 -14.59 -2.01
N SER A 610 14.26 -15.17 -2.50
CA SER A 610 12.90 -14.94 -1.99
C SER A 610 12.62 -15.91 -0.83
N PRO A 611 12.41 -15.42 0.41
CA PRO A 611 12.02 -16.27 1.54
C PRO A 611 10.76 -17.09 1.27
N PHE A 612 9.74 -16.49 0.64
CA PHE A 612 8.49 -17.16 0.29
C PHE A 612 8.70 -18.33 -0.68
N ALA A 613 9.38 -18.09 -1.81
CA ALA A 613 9.65 -19.11 -2.81
C ALA A 613 10.52 -20.25 -2.25
N THR A 614 11.52 -19.88 -1.46
CA THR A 614 12.46 -20.82 -0.82
C THR A 614 11.75 -21.71 0.20
N ALA A 615 10.81 -21.17 0.98
CA ALA A 615 10.00 -21.96 1.90
C ALA A 615 9.06 -22.94 1.18
N TRP A 616 8.43 -22.53 0.08
CA TRP A 616 7.64 -23.46 -0.74
C TRP A 616 8.49 -24.54 -1.41
N CYS A 617 9.70 -24.19 -1.84
CA CYS A 617 10.67 -25.18 -2.32
C CYS A 617 11.05 -26.17 -1.21
N LEU A 618 11.28 -25.72 0.02
CA LEU A 618 11.52 -26.60 1.17
C LEU A 618 10.38 -27.62 1.34
N ARG A 619 9.12 -27.17 1.31
CA ARG A 619 7.95 -28.06 1.41
C ARG A 619 7.91 -29.09 0.30
N LEU A 620 8.26 -28.69 -0.93
CA LEU A 620 8.35 -29.59 -2.08
C LEU A 620 9.45 -30.65 -1.88
N LEU A 621 10.65 -30.24 -1.45
CA LEU A 621 11.78 -31.14 -1.19
C LEU A 621 11.47 -32.16 -0.09
N LEU A 622 10.73 -31.76 0.94
CA LEU A 622 10.29 -32.64 2.02
C LEU A 622 9.39 -33.80 1.59
N LEU A 623 8.92 -33.83 0.32
CA LEU A 623 8.18 -34.98 -0.23
C LEU A 623 9.08 -36.18 -0.58
N GLN A 624 10.40 -35.98 -0.76
CA GLN A 624 11.38 -37.04 -1.04
C GLN A 624 12.68 -36.88 -0.23
N PRO A 625 12.58 -36.80 1.10
CA PRO A 625 13.71 -36.47 1.97
C PRO A 625 14.70 -37.64 2.11
N GLU A 626 14.45 -38.81 1.54
CA GLU A 626 15.36 -39.95 1.49
C GLU A 626 16.43 -39.83 0.40
N ASN A 627 16.24 -38.96 -0.60
CA ASN A 627 17.20 -38.75 -1.67
C ASN A 627 18.42 -37.93 -1.15
N PRO A 628 19.67 -38.42 -1.26
CA PRO A 628 20.85 -37.74 -0.71
C PRO A 628 21.06 -36.31 -1.23
N ALA A 629 20.74 -36.05 -2.50
CA ALA A 629 20.85 -34.70 -3.07
C ALA A 629 19.78 -33.76 -2.48
N VAL A 630 18.58 -34.29 -2.27
CA VAL A 630 17.47 -33.56 -1.62
C VAL A 630 17.79 -33.28 -0.15
N GLN A 631 18.36 -34.24 0.58
CA GLN A 631 18.78 -34.04 1.98
C GLN A 631 19.80 -32.90 2.10
N ALA A 632 20.81 -32.88 1.23
CA ALA A 632 21.80 -31.80 1.23
C ALA A 632 21.18 -30.43 0.95
N ALA A 633 20.27 -30.35 -0.02
CA ALA A 633 19.53 -29.13 -0.34
C ALA A 633 18.61 -28.67 0.79
N ILE A 634 17.92 -29.58 1.48
CA ILE A 634 17.08 -29.25 2.65
C ILE A 634 17.91 -28.55 3.73
N VAL A 635 19.10 -29.06 4.03
CA VAL A 635 19.98 -28.46 5.06
C VAL A 635 20.36 -27.04 4.68
N THR A 636 20.82 -26.81 3.45
CA THR A 636 21.24 -25.47 3.01
C THR A 636 20.06 -24.49 2.96
N VAL A 637 18.88 -24.95 2.53
CA VAL A 637 17.65 -24.15 2.53
C VAL A 637 17.24 -23.75 3.94
N VAL A 638 17.25 -24.68 4.89
CA VAL A 638 16.90 -24.40 6.29
C VAL A 638 17.89 -23.43 6.90
N ASP A 639 19.19 -23.65 6.72
CA ASP A 639 20.23 -22.75 7.24
C ASP A 639 20.06 -21.33 6.68
N TRP A 640 19.81 -21.20 5.38
CA TRP A 640 19.55 -19.91 4.75
C TRP A 640 18.30 -19.23 5.33
N LEU A 641 17.18 -19.94 5.46
CA LEU A 641 15.96 -19.39 6.04
C LEU A 641 16.18 -18.94 7.50
N LEU A 642 16.91 -19.70 8.32
CA LEU A 642 17.24 -19.31 9.69
C LEU A 642 18.10 -18.04 9.73
N ASP A 643 19.04 -17.90 8.80
CA ASP A 643 19.91 -16.73 8.69
C ASP A 643 19.19 -15.48 8.20
N GLN A 644 18.13 -15.63 7.38
CA GLN A 644 17.31 -14.52 6.89
C GLN A 644 16.29 -13.99 7.90
N GLN A 645 16.09 -14.65 9.04
CA GLN A 645 15.09 -14.22 10.00
C GLN A 645 15.44 -12.85 10.61
N GLN A 646 14.48 -11.94 10.58
CA GLN A 646 14.62 -10.60 11.14
C GLN A 646 14.66 -10.61 12.68
N PRO A 647 15.12 -9.53 13.33
CA PRO A 647 15.16 -9.45 14.80
C PRO A 647 13.80 -9.54 15.50
N ASP A 648 12.72 -9.15 14.84
CA ASP A 648 11.35 -9.21 15.36
C ASP A 648 10.69 -10.59 15.22
N GLY A 649 11.38 -11.55 14.56
CA GLY A 649 10.89 -12.90 14.30
C GLY A 649 10.27 -13.09 12.92
N SER A 650 10.10 -12.02 12.13
CA SER A 650 9.57 -12.08 10.77
C SER A 650 10.61 -12.44 9.72
N TRP A 651 10.17 -12.59 8.48
CA TRP A 651 11.01 -12.58 7.27
C TRP A 651 10.56 -11.48 6.31
N ALA A 652 11.48 -11.02 5.46
CA ALA A 652 11.16 -9.99 4.47
C ALA A 652 10.02 -10.42 3.53
N ALA A 653 9.05 -9.52 3.33
CA ALA A 653 7.91 -9.69 2.46
C ALA A 653 8.33 -10.10 1.04
N SER A 654 7.91 -11.29 0.63
CA SER A 654 8.27 -11.87 -0.66
C SER A 654 7.14 -12.75 -1.24
N ALA A 655 5.94 -12.70 -0.67
CA ALA A 655 4.76 -13.35 -1.23
C ALA A 655 4.21 -12.47 -2.38
N ARG A 656 4.55 -12.84 -3.61
CA ARG A 656 4.35 -12.02 -4.83
C ARG A 656 3.00 -12.30 -5.49
N LEU A 657 1.95 -11.66 -4.97
CA LEU A 657 0.60 -11.72 -5.50
C LEU A 657 0.45 -10.80 -6.71
N ARG A 658 0.24 -11.34 -7.90
CA ARG A 658 -0.07 -10.56 -9.10
C ARG A 658 -1.57 -10.51 -9.34
N VAL A 659 -2.05 -9.41 -9.91
CA VAL A 659 -3.45 -9.19 -10.26
C VAL A 659 -3.56 -9.10 -11.78
N PRO A 660 -3.79 -10.21 -12.50
CA PRO A 660 -3.94 -10.19 -13.96
C PRO A 660 -5.10 -9.31 -14.42
N TYR A 661 -5.08 -8.92 -15.69
CA TYR A 661 -6.28 -8.37 -16.32
C TYR A 661 -7.42 -9.41 -16.28
N PRO A 662 -8.69 -8.99 -16.15
CA PRO A 662 -9.80 -9.92 -15.91
C PRO A 662 -10.03 -10.93 -17.04
N ASP A 663 -9.65 -10.55 -18.26
CA ASP A 663 -9.72 -11.32 -19.49
C ASP A 663 -8.45 -12.15 -19.79
N ASP A 664 -7.36 -11.92 -19.05
CA ASP A 664 -6.09 -12.62 -19.26
C ASP A 664 -6.13 -14.03 -18.67
N GLN A 665 -6.06 -15.04 -19.55
CA GLN A 665 -6.02 -16.45 -19.17
C GLN A 665 -4.59 -17.01 -19.00
N MET A 666 -3.57 -16.26 -19.43
CA MET A 666 -2.17 -16.69 -19.45
C MET A 666 -1.23 -15.66 -18.81
N PRO A 667 -1.43 -15.33 -17.51
CA PRO A 667 -0.67 -14.28 -16.84
C PRO A 667 0.84 -14.54 -16.73
N ASN A 668 1.31 -15.78 -16.91
CA ASN A 668 2.75 -16.08 -16.99
C ASN A 668 3.44 -15.49 -18.22
N GLN A 669 2.68 -15.14 -19.26
CA GLN A 669 3.20 -14.52 -20.49
C GLN A 669 3.20 -12.99 -20.42
N PHE A 670 2.57 -12.41 -19.39
CA PHE A 670 2.55 -10.97 -19.19
C PHE A 670 3.81 -10.53 -18.41
N ASP A 671 4.56 -9.57 -18.96
CA ASP A 671 5.85 -9.10 -18.41
C ASP A 671 5.81 -7.63 -17.93
N GLN A 672 4.69 -6.93 -18.10
CA GLN A 672 4.56 -5.49 -17.80
C GLN A 672 3.92 -5.23 -16.43
N TRP A 673 4.34 -5.96 -15.40
CA TRP A 673 3.77 -5.85 -14.06
C TRP A 673 4.13 -4.53 -13.37
N ILE A 674 3.12 -3.86 -12.80
CA ILE A 674 3.29 -2.64 -12.01
C ILE A 674 3.49 -3.03 -10.54
N TYR A 675 4.70 -2.85 -10.02
CA TYR A 675 5.02 -3.14 -8.62
C TYR A 675 4.28 -2.22 -7.66
N HIS A 676 3.75 -2.79 -6.57
CA HIS A 676 2.96 -2.11 -5.53
C HIS A 676 1.71 -1.39 -6.05
N GLY A 677 1.22 -1.76 -7.24
CA GLY A 677 -0.09 -1.31 -7.71
C GLY A 677 -1.22 -1.95 -6.90
N THR A 678 -2.45 -1.50 -7.12
CA THR A 678 -3.62 -1.94 -6.33
C THR A 678 -4.74 -2.54 -7.19
N VAL A 679 -4.55 -2.60 -8.51
CA VAL A 679 -5.56 -3.00 -9.49
C VAL A 679 -4.96 -3.98 -10.50
N GLN A 680 -5.68 -4.29 -11.56
CA GLN A 680 -5.21 -5.20 -12.62
C GLN A 680 -3.91 -4.71 -13.27
N GLY A 681 -3.08 -5.65 -13.72
CA GLY A 681 -1.72 -5.41 -14.19
C GLY A 681 -0.69 -5.16 -13.07
N SER A 682 -1.07 -5.31 -11.81
CA SER A 682 -0.19 -5.02 -10.66
C SER A 682 0.45 -6.27 -10.06
N LEU A 683 1.62 -6.07 -9.44
CA LEU A 683 2.28 -7.03 -8.57
C LEU A 683 2.34 -6.45 -7.16
N VAL A 684 1.84 -7.20 -6.18
CA VAL A 684 1.64 -6.76 -4.80
C VAL A 684 2.30 -7.75 -3.85
N PHE A 685 2.80 -7.23 -2.74
CA PHE A 685 3.49 -7.97 -1.71
C PHE A 685 2.68 -7.95 -0.42
N ASP A 686 2.96 -8.92 0.44
CA ASP A 686 2.48 -8.99 1.80
C ASP A 686 3.17 -7.92 2.67
N HIS A 687 2.73 -6.66 2.55
CA HIS A 687 3.33 -5.49 3.17
C HIS A 687 3.54 -5.57 4.69
N ALA A 688 2.80 -6.43 5.40
CA ALA A 688 2.96 -6.64 6.84
C ALA A 688 3.88 -7.83 7.18
N CYS A 689 4.47 -8.49 6.17
CA CYS A 689 5.30 -9.68 6.29
C CYS A 689 4.59 -10.89 6.94
N ILE A 690 3.26 -10.83 7.14
CA ILE A 690 2.50 -11.84 7.87
C ILE A 690 2.40 -13.11 7.03
N PHE A 691 2.05 -12.96 5.74
CA PHE A 691 1.84 -14.10 4.85
C PHE A 691 3.14 -14.87 4.59
N THR A 692 4.24 -14.16 4.31
CA THR A 692 5.57 -14.74 4.14
C THR A 692 6.04 -15.43 5.42
N THR A 693 5.92 -14.77 6.57
CA THR A 693 6.36 -15.33 7.86
C THR A 693 5.59 -16.60 8.22
N ALA A 694 4.27 -16.61 8.02
CA ALA A 694 3.45 -17.81 8.27
C ALA A 694 3.86 -18.98 7.36
N THR A 695 4.16 -18.69 6.10
CA THR A 695 4.63 -19.70 5.12
C THR A 695 5.95 -20.35 5.57
N ILE A 696 6.92 -19.53 5.97
CA ILE A 696 8.25 -20.01 6.40
C ILE A 696 8.16 -20.75 7.72
N LEU A 697 7.37 -20.23 8.67
CA LEU A 697 7.11 -20.89 9.96
C LEU A 697 6.62 -22.32 9.73
N GLN A 698 5.63 -22.50 8.85
CA GLN A 698 5.07 -23.81 8.58
C GLN A 698 6.09 -24.75 7.90
N ALA A 699 6.83 -24.26 6.90
CA ALA A 699 7.86 -25.06 6.23
C ALA A 699 8.96 -25.54 7.21
N LEU A 700 9.41 -24.65 8.11
CA LEU A 700 10.38 -24.98 9.15
C LEU A 700 9.80 -25.93 10.21
N ALA A 701 8.53 -25.80 10.58
CA ALA A 701 7.86 -26.72 11.50
C ALA A 701 7.70 -28.13 10.89
N GLN A 702 7.38 -28.23 9.59
CA GLN A 702 7.36 -29.51 8.87
C GLN A 702 8.75 -30.16 8.85
N PHE A 703 9.82 -29.38 8.63
CA PHE A 703 11.19 -29.87 8.75
C PHE A 703 11.55 -30.33 10.17
N GLN A 704 11.12 -29.60 11.20
CA GLN A 704 11.33 -29.97 12.61
C GLN A 704 10.68 -31.33 12.92
N LEU A 705 9.44 -31.53 12.47
CA LEU A 705 8.72 -32.79 12.62
C LEU A 705 9.43 -33.95 11.91
N TYR A 706 9.88 -33.74 10.67
CA TYR A 706 10.70 -34.72 9.95
C TYR A 706 11.97 -35.09 10.73
N SER A 707 12.73 -34.08 11.17
CA SER A 707 14.01 -34.27 11.86
C SER A 707 13.85 -35.04 13.18
N SER A 708 12.79 -34.75 13.94
CA SER A 708 12.50 -35.45 15.20
C SER A 708 12.18 -36.95 14.98
N LYS A 709 11.38 -37.29 13.98
CA LYS A 709 11.00 -38.68 13.68
C LYS A 709 12.16 -39.51 13.12
N HIS A 710 13.08 -38.89 12.39
CA HIS A 710 14.25 -39.57 11.82
C HIS A 710 15.33 -39.88 12.86
N LEU A 711 15.40 -39.10 13.95
CA LEU A 711 16.23 -39.40 15.12
C LEU A 711 15.69 -40.60 15.93
N ASP A 712 14.37 -40.84 15.88
CA ASP A 712 13.69 -41.92 16.62
C ASP A 712 13.51 -43.24 15.83
N GLY A 713 13.96 -43.31 14.56
CA GLY A 713 14.08 -44.57 13.80
C GLY A 713 12.78 -45.26 13.34
N LYS A 714 11.65 -44.55 13.26
CA LYS A 714 10.37 -45.09 12.73
C LYS A 714 10.23 -44.82 11.23
N SER A 715 9.59 -45.73 10.48
CA SER A 715 9.25 -45.53 9.05
C SER A 715 8.36 -44.28 8.87
N VAL A 716 8.83 -43.36 8.02
CA VAL A 716 8.49 -41.93 8.02
C VAL A 716 7.40 -41.56 6.98
N GLN A 717 7.09 -42.46 6.04
CA GLN A 717 6.53 -42.09 4.75
C GLN A 717 5.01 -41.77 4.78
N ASP A 718 4.18 -42.60 5.42
CA ASP A 718 2.71 -42.45 5.34
C ASP A 718 2.14 -41.25 6.13
N GLU A 719 2.77 -40.86 7.24
CA GLU A 719 2.32 -39.72 8.06
C GLU A 719 2.84 -38.38 7.52
N LEU A 720 4.04 -38.32 6.93
CA LEU A 720 4.57 -37.06 6.38
C LEU A 720 3.80 -36.60 5.16
N THR A 721 3.37 -37.51 4.30
CA THR A 721 2.53 -37.16 3.17
C THR A 721 1.19 -36.52 3.60
N THR A 722 0.64 -36.96 4.73
CA THR A 722 -0.60 -36.41 5.33
C THR A 722 -0.37 -35.07 6.06
N VAL A 723 0.86 -34.78 6.49
CA VAL A 723 1.24 -33.52 7.16
C VAL A 723 1.76 -32.47 6.17
N LEU A 724 2.31 -32.90 5.02
CA LEU A 724 2.83 -32.05 3.96
C LEU A 724 1.75 -31.57 2.99
N ALA A 725 0.73 -32.40 2.76
CA ALA A 725 -0.52 -32.04 2.10
C ALA A 725 -1.46 -31.35 3.08
#